data_AF-A0A251ULN4-F1
#
_entry.id   AF-A0A251ULN4-F1
#
_cell.length_a   1.000
_cell.length_b   1.000
_cell.length_c   1.000
_cell.angle_alpha   90.00
_cell.angle_beta   90.00
_cell.angle_gamma   90.00
#
_symmetry.space_group_name_H-M   'P 1'
#
loop_
_entity.id
_entity.type
_entity.pdbx_description
1 polymer ?
#
loop_
_entity_poly.entity_id
_entity_poly.type
_entity_poly.pdbx_seq_one_letter_code
_entity_poly.pdbx_strand_id
1 'polypeptide(L)'
;MPDLRRGVRQAKKGNNNNVDDNAAPLLAPTPRRGTRRGKVQAPKSPAASPVVPGYFYPMPRPAGRGRGGRPTNQDKNPDIFGGGVGRPPLNLDVGVCNQVVVGRSAEKMAVDAEDEGSTSPVPERVQVGNSPAYKLERKLGKGGFGQVYVGRRVSGGSGNTGPDAVEVALKLEHRNGKGCSYGPPYEWQVYSSLNGCYGVPMVHHKGRQGDYYILVMDKLGPSLWDVWNSSNQILSEEMVACIAVEALSILEQLHLRGFVHGDVKPENFLLGQPGTPNEKKLYLVDLGLASKWRDASSGNHVEYDQKPDVFRGTVRYASVHAHLGRTGSRRDDLESLAYTLIFLLRGKLPWQGFIGENKGFLVCRKKMATSPDLLCYLCPSPFKQFLETVTNMKFDEEPNYLKLIGLFENCLVSSASLRPLRIDGALKVGQKRGRLLIDSEDDGQPRKKTRLGTPATQWISVYTSRMPMKQRYYYNVADARLHQHVEKGKNDGLNISCVASALNLWAIVMDAGTGFTSQVYELSPVFLHKEWIMEQWEKNYYITSLAGATNGSALVVMSKGTTYTQQSYKVSDVFPFKWINKKWKEGFLVTSMTTAGSRWGIVMSRDATYSNQVVELDFLYPSEGIHRRWENGYRITAAAATEDQAAFILSTSKKRSQDVTQETLRTSAFPSTHVKEKWSKNLYIASICYGRTVS
;
A
#
# COMPACT_ATOMS: atom_id res chain seq x y z
N MET A 1 0.78 27.42 1.10
CA MET A 1 2.20 27.80 1.00
C MET A 1 2.97 27.05 2.09
N PRO A 2 4.08 26.34 1.81
CA PRO A 2 4.89 25.74 2.88
C PRO A 2 5.79 26.81 3.51
N ASP A 3 5.61 27.06 4.81
CA ASP A 3 6.40 28.04 5.57
C ASP A 3 7.81 27.47 5.84
N LEU A 4 8.83 28.20 5.38
CA LEU A 4 10.25 27.82 5.39
C LEU A 4 11.04 28.87 6.17
N ARG A 5 11.78 28.46 7.21
CA ARG A 5 12.77 29.33 7.89
C ARG A 5 14.07 29.36 7.08
N ARG A 6 14.44 30.52 6.50
CA ARG A 6 15.80 30.79 5.99
C ARG A 6 16.62 31.50 7.08
N GLY A 7 17.76 30.93 7.45
CA GLY A 7 18.69 31.55 8.41
C GLY A 7 19.52 32.64 7.75
N VAL A 8 19.47 33.86 8.29
CA VAL A 8 20.38 34.95 7.95
C VAL A 8 21.67 34.75 8.75
N ARG A 9 22.79 34.50 8.05
CA ARG A 9 24.14 34.78 8.56
C ARG A 9 24.81 35.73 7.56
N GLN A 10 24.86 37.02 7.91
CA GLN A 10 25.74 37.98 7.27
C GLN A 10 27.17 37.64 7.70
N ALA A 11 28.00 37.17 6.76
CA ALA A 11 29.45 37.14 6.91
C ALA A 11 30.01 38.40 6.23
N LYS A 12 30.63 39.28 7.03
CA LYS A 12 31.46 40.39 6.52
C LYS A 12 32.63 39.80 5.74
N LYS A 13 32.72 40.10 4.44
CA LYS A 13 33.95 39.93 3.66
C LYS A 13 34.95 40.99 4.08
N GLY A 14 36.00 40.58 4.78
CA GLY A 14 37.26 41.32 4.88
C GLY A 14 38.22 40.81 3.81
N ASN A 15 38.64 41.71 2.93
CA ASN A 15 39.63 41.49 1.88
C ASN A 15 41.02 41.57 2.52
N ASN A 16 41.93 40.63 2.24
CA ASN A 16 43.36 40.91 2.09
C ASN A 16 44.13 39.70 1.52
N ASN A 17 44.94 40.01 0.52
CA ASN A 17 45.90 39.15 -0.18
C ASN A 17 47.15 38.92 0.69
N ASN A 18 47.76 37.74 0.58
CA ASN A 18 49.17 37.50 0.16
C ASN A 18 49.80 36.22 0.75
N VAL A 19 50.32 35.39 -0.17
CA VAL A 19 51.70 34.82 -0.24
C VAL A 19 52.16 33.75 0.77
N ASP A 20 52.46 32.58 0.17
CA ASP A 20 53.52 31.56 0.35
C ASP A 20 53.83 30.80 1.66
N ASP A 21 54.15 29.53 1.37
CA ASP A 21 55.19 28.64 1.92
C ASP A 21 54.97 27.76 3.17
N ASN A 22 54.96 26.45 2.86
CA ASN A 22 55.78 25.36 3.39
C ASN A 22 55.86 25.00 4.90
N ALA A 23 56.01 23.67 5.07
CA ALA A 23 56.61 22.93 6.19
C ALA A 23 55.69 22.39 7.32
N ALA A 24 55.60 21.06 7.37
CA ALA A 24 55.44 20.29 8.61
C ALA A 24 56.74 20.38 9.46
N PRO A 25 56.73 20.11 10.79
CA PRO A 25 56.84 18.71 11.23
C PRO A 25 56.23 18.34 12.62
N LEU A 26 55.86 17.06 12.74
CA LEU A 26 56.14 16.05 13.78
C LEU A 26 56.07 16.31 15.31
N LEU A 27 55.60 15.23 15.99
CA LEU A 27 55.81 14.76 17.38
C LEU A 27 55.04 15.51 18.51
N ALA A 28 54.56 14.90 19.59
CA ALA A 28 54.29 13.54 20.05
C ALA A 28 53.55 13.69 21.42
N PRO A 29 52.90 12.64 21.94
CA PRO A 29 51.90 12.72 23.02
C PRO A 29 52.47 12.36 24.41
N THR A 30 51.70 12.60 25.49
CA THR A 30 51.68 11.85 26.78
C THR A 30 50.88 12.62 27.85
N PRO A 31 50.51 12.03 29.02
CA PRO A 31 50.24 10.63 29.32
C PRO A 31 48.93 10.39 30.11
N ARG A 32 48.48 9.13 30.07
CA ARG A 32 47.59 8.51 31.05
C ARG A 32 48.31 8.33 32.39
N ARG A 33 47.58 8.47 33.51
CA ARG A 33 47.94 7.88 34.79
C ARG A 33 46.69 7.23 35.40
N GLY A 34 46.81 5.97 35.78
CA GLY A 34 45.84 5.25 36.60
C GLY A 34 46.47 4.83 37.92
N THR A 35 45.63 4.53 38.91
CA THR A 35 45.80 3.60 40.06
C THR A 35 44.53 3.75 40.93
N ARG A 36 43.64 2.76 41.11
CA ARG A 36 43.67 1.50 41.89
C ARG A 36 43.43 1.69 43.41
N ARG A 37 42.23 1.24 43.83
CA ARG A 37 41.78 0.58 45.09
C ARG A 37 42.15 1.16 46.49
N GLY A 38 41.11 1.34 47.31
CA GLY A 38 41.13 1.22 48.77
C GLY A 38 39.75 0.82 49.31
N LYS A 39 39.67 -0.27 50.09
CA LYS A 39 38.51 -0.81 50.82
C LYS A 39 38.66 -0.47 52.31
N VAL A 40 37.60 0.01 52.99
CA VAL A 40 37.31 -0.15 54.45
C VAL A 40 35.78 0.01 54.59
N GLN A 41 35.00 -1.05 54.83
CA GLN A 41 34.52 -1.65 56.10
C GLN A 41 33.52 -0.81 56.94
N ALA A 42 32.41 -1.48 57.30
CA ALA A 42 31.15 -1.00 57.91
C ALA A 42 31.21 -0.82 59.45
N PRO A 43 30.11 -0.35 60.09
CA PRO A 43 29.15 -1.27 60.75
C PRO A 43 27.65 -0.85 60.59
N LYS A 44 26.71 -1.77 60.30
CA LYS A 44 25.79 -2.54 61.19
C LYS A 44 24.76 -1.73 62.03
N SER A 45 23.49 -1.74 61.56
CA SER A 45 22.20 -2.22 62.17
C SER A 45 21.85 -1.90 63.66
N PRO A 46 20.56 -1.75 64.09
CA PRO A 46 19.52 -2.77 63.87
C PRO A 46 18.05 -2.31 63.69
N ALA A 47 17.23 -3.31 63.37
CA ALA A 47 15.79 -3.31 63.16
C ALA A 47 14.99 -3.48 64.48
N ALA A 48 13.71 -3.10 64.45
CA ALA A 48 12.63 -3.80 65.17
C ALA A 48 11.24 -3.36 64.66
N SER A 49 10.42 -4.31 64.23
CA SER A 49 8.96 -4.33 64.47
C SER A 49 8.73 -5.18 65.73
N PRO A 50 7.55 -5.14 66.39
CA PRO A 50 6.52 -6.15 66.05
C PRO A 50 5.04 -5.83 66.45
N VAL A 51 4.16 -6.75 66.01
CA VAL A 51 2.88 -7.24 66.61
C VAL A 51 1.51 -6.58 66.30
N VAL A 52 0.56 -7.48 66.02
CA VAL A 52 -0.89 -7.43 65.72
C VAL A 52 -1.72 -7.66 67.00
N PRO A 53 -2.97 -7.18 67.14
CA PRO A 53 -4.20 -8.03 67.02
C PRO A 53 -5.32 -7.25 66.29
N GLY A 54 -6.45 -7.75 65.75
CA GLY A 54 -7.26 -8.96 65.93
C GLY A 54 -8.75 -8.52 65.89
N TYR A 55 -9.51 -9.04 64.90
CA TYR A 55 -10.98 -9.18 64.72
C TYR A 55 -12.03 -8.29 65.46
N PHE A 56 -13.04 -7.77 64.72
CA PHE A 56 -14.49 -8.13 64.75
C PHE A 56 -15.41 -7.03 64.14
N TYR A 57 -16.47 -7.47 63.42
CA TYR A 57 -17.61 -6.68 62.88
C TYR A 57 -18.53 -6.13 64.00
N PRO A 58 -19.39 -5.13 63.73
CA PRO A 58 -20.81 -5.45 63.42
C PRO A 58 -21.55 -4.49 62.45
N MET A 59 -22.58 -5.02 61.79
CA MET A 59 -23.73 -4.29 61.20
C MET A 59 -24.64 -3.74 62.31
N PRO A 60 -25.52 -2.77 61.99
CA PRO A 60 -26.94 -3.14 61.97
C PRO A 60 -27.80 -2.47 60.88
N ARG A 61 -28.78 -3.24 60.39
CA ARG A 61 -30.13 -2.85 59.91
C ARG A 61 -31.09 -3.00 61.12
N PRO A 62 -32.32 -2.41 61.20
CA PRO A 62 -33.42 -2.77 60.28
C PRO A 62 -34.61 -1.78 60.08
N ALA A 63 -35.44 -2.16 59.09
CA ALA A 63 -36.91 -2.05 58.97
C ALA A 63 -37.61 -0.66 58.96
N GLY A 64 -38.67 -0.41 58.17
CA GLY A 64 -39.42 -1.24 57.21
C GLY A 64 -40.74 -0.57 56.75
N ARG A 65 -41.39 -1.17 55.74
CA ARG A 65 -42.85 -1.24 55.38
C ARG A 65 -43.64 0.09 55.24
N GLY A 66 -44.60 0.30 54.32
CA GLY A 66 -45.34 -0.54 53.37
C GLY A 66 -46.15 0.37 52.41
N ARG A 67 -46.57 -0.13 51.23
CA ARG A 67 -47.93 -0.59 50.83
C ARG A 67 -48.94 0.50 50.41
N GLY A 68 -49.52 0.28 49.21
CA GLY A 68 -50.83 0.77 48.74
C GLY A 68 -50.76 2.10 47.97
N GLY A 69 -51.44 2.34 46.85
CA GLY A 69 -52.44 1.62 46.07
C GLY A 69 -52.88 2.54 44.91
N ARG A 70 -53.28 1.95 43.78
CA ARG A 70 -54.13 2.58 42.73
C ARG A 70 -55.58 2.65 43.26
N PRO A 71 -56.52 3.51 42.75
CA PRO A 71 -57.00 3.42 41.35
C PRO A 71 -57.67 4.65 40.68
N THR A 72 -57.85 4.57 39.33
CA THR A 72 -59.00 4.97 38.45
C THR A 72 -59.56 6.43 38.47
N ASN A 73 -60.12 7.05 37.42
CA ASN A 73 -60.72 6.56 36.15
C ASN A 73 -61.04 7.71 35.15
N GLN A 74 -61.35 7.29 33.91
CA GLN A 74 -62.32 7.84 32.92
C GLN A 74 -61.92 9.06 32.04
N ASP A 75 -62.23 9.11 30.73
CA ASP A 75 -63.42 8.55 30.08
C ASP A 75 -63.37 8.45 28.53
N LYS A 76 -64.20 7.51 28.01
CA LYS A 76 -64.94 7.43 26.72
C LYS A 76 -64.47 6.55 25.54
N ASN A 77 -65.33 5.55 25.33
CA ASN A 77 -65.53 4.48 24.33
C ASN A 77 -66.35 4.99 23.09
N PRO A 78 -66.88 4.19 22.11
CA PRO A 78 -67.08 2.71 22.08
C PRO A 78 -66.84 1.92 20.74
N ASP A 79 -66.62 0.60 20.92
CA ASP A 79 -67.21 -0.64 20.33
C ASP A 79 -67.77 -0.66 18.86
N ILE A 80 -67.61 -1.72 18.02
CA ILE A 80 -68.40 -3.00 18.02
C ILE A 80 -67.94 -3.97 16.87
N PHE A 81 -67.83 -5.28 17.18
CA PHE A 81 -68.05 -6.56 16.42
C PHE A 81 -67.30 -6.98 15.12
N GLY A 82 -66.72 -8.20 15.15
CA GLY A 82 -67.24 -9.39 14.42
C GLY A 82 -66.58 -9.90 13.11
N GLY A 83 -65.82 -11.02 13.19
CA GLY A 83 -65.96 -12.22 12.32
C GLY A 83 -65.46 -12.28 10.86
N GLY A 84 -64.56 -13.23 10.57
CA GLY A 84 -64.70 -14.18 9.43
C GLY A 84 -64.04 -13.94 8.06
N VAL A 85 -63.10 -14.83 7.70
CA VAL A 85 -62.81 -15.48 6.38
C VAL A 85 -62.50 -14.63 5.11
N GLY A 86 -61.38 -14.94 4.43
CA GLY A 86 -61.24 -14.81 2.95
C GLY A 86 -59.96 -14.17 2.40
N ARG A 87 -59.17 -14.93 1.62
CA ARG A 87 -58.23 -14.49 0.55
C ARG A 87 -59.04 -14.06 -0.72
N PRO A 88 -58.47 -13.57 -1.85
CA PRO A 88 -57.21 -12.85 -2.18
C PRO A 88 -57.50 -11.57 -3.05
N PRO A 89 -56.85 -11.29 -4.21
CA PRO A 89 -55.78 -10.31 -4.47
C PRO A 89 -56.19 -9.14 -5.38
N LEU A 90 -55.41 -8.05 -5.46
CA LEU A 90 -55.48 -7.12 -6.60
C LEU A 90 -54.11 -6.57 -7.00
N ASN A 91 -53.76 -6.87 -8.25
CA ASN A 91 -52.82 -6.16 -9.11
C ASN A 91 -53.27 -4.70 -9.29
N LEU A 92 -52.31 -3.79 -9.47
CA LEU A 92 -52.45 -2.75 -10.48
C LEU A 92 -51.06 -2.43 -11.07
N ASP A 93 -50.90 -2.79 -12.32
CA ASP A 93 -49.85 -2.31 -13.23
C ASP A 93 -49.96 -0.81 -13.41
N VAL A 94 -48.83 -0.10 -13.34
CA VAL A 94 -48.58 1.10 -14.15
C VAL A 94 -47.17 0.99 -14.69
N GLY A 95 -47.07 0.79 -16.00
CA GLY A 95 -45.81 0.76 -16.73
C GLY A 95 -45.12 2.12 -16.72
N VAL A 96 -43.79 2.09 -16.53
CA VAL A 96 -42.91 3.18 -16.93
C VAL A 96 -41.89 2.61 -17.91
N CYS A 97 -42.04 3.07 -19.15
CA CYS A 97 -41.17 2.85 -20.28
C CYS A 97 -39.84 3.59 -20.02
N ASN A 98 -38.75 2.88 -19.73
CA ASN A 98 -37.41 3.47 -19.73
C ASN A 98 -36.75 3.24 -21.10
N GLN A 99 -36.97 4.20 -21.99
CA GLN A 99 -36.13 4.39 -23.17
C GLN A 99 -34.69 4.65 -22.73
N VAL A 100 -33.79 3.77 -23.12
CA VAL A 100 -32.34 3.98 -23.04
C VAL A 100 -31.99 5.01 -24.12
N VAL A 101 -31.96 6.28 -23.73
CA VAL A 101 -31.41 7.35 -24.57
C VAL A 101 -29.90 7.14 -24.65
N VAL A 102 -29.41 6.84 -25.86
CA VAL A 102 -28.00 6.87 -26.23
C VAL A 102 -27.53 8.32 -26.20
N GLY A 103 -27.16 8.79 -25.02
CA GLY A 103 -26.43 10.04 -24.84
C GLY A 103 -24.95 9.80 -25.15
N ARG A 104 -24.50 10.16 -26.36
CA ARG A 104 -23.08 10.43 -26.60
C ARG A 104 -22.69 11.60 -25.70
N SER A 105 -22.01 11.31 -24.58
CA SER A 105 -21.51 12.37 -23.69
C SER A 105 -20.47 13.22 -24.44
N ALA A 106 -20.76 14.52 -24.55
CA ALA A 106 -19.91 15.53 -25.18
C ALA A 106 -18.56 15.74 -24.45
N GLU A 107 -18.35 15.13 -23.29
CA GLU A 107 -17.08 15.14 -22.57
C GLU A 107 -16.02 14.20 -23.20
N LYS A 108 -16.41 13.33 -24.14
CA LYS A 108 -15.45 12.52 -24.92
C LYS A 108 -14.80 13.31 -26.07
N MET A 109 -15.33 14.49 -26.43
CA MET A 109 -14.75 15.36 -27.47
C MET A 109 -13.85 16.46 -26.92
N ALA A 110 -13.96 16.80 -25.63
CA ALA A 110 -13.18 17.88 -25.02
C ALA A 110 -11.79 17.44 -24.51
N VAL A 111 -11.54 16.14 -24.32
CA VAL A 111 -10.21 15.62 -23.91
C VAL A 111 -9.38 15.18 -25.13
N ASP A 112 -10.00 15.00 -26.29
CA ASP A 112 -9.32 14.64 -27.53
C ASP A 112 -8.74 15.87 -28.28
N ALA A 113 -9.02 17.09 -27.82
CA ALA A 113 -8.63 18.34 -28.50
C ALA A 113 -7.41 19.06 -27.90
N GLU A 114 -6.92 18.68 -26.71
CA GLU A 114 -5.84 19.40 -26.02
C GLU A 114 -4.46 18.71 -26.07
N ASP A 115 -4.29 17.63 -26.84
CA ASP A 115 -2.99 16.95 -27.02
C ASP A 115 -2.58 16.77 -28.50
N GLU A 116 -3.13 17.57 -29.42
CA GLU A 116 -2.60 17.70 -30.79
C GLU A 116 -1.41 18.66 -30.85
N GLY A 117 -0.43 18.43 -29.97
CA GLY A 117 0.88 19.06 -30.08
C GLY A 117 1.75 18.32 -31.09
N SER A 118 1.80 18.82 -32.34
CA SER A 118 2.87 18.58 -33.33
C SER A 118 3.49 17.17 -33.34
N THR A 119 2.69 16.13 -33.59
CA THR A 119 3.23 14.78 -33.84
C THR A 119 3.42 14.57 -35.33
N SER A 120 4.63 14.18 -35.74
CA SER A 120 4.94 13.77 -37.12
C SER A 120 3.92 12.73 -37.61
N PRO A 121 3.43 12.83 -38.87
CA PRO A 121 2.42 11.93 -39.40
C PRO A 121 2.87 10.47 -39.30
N VAL A 122 1.92 9.58 -38.99
CA VAL A 122 2.17 8.13 -38.94
C VAL A 122 2.54 7.66 -40.36
N PRO A 123 3.63 6.88 -40.54
CA PRO A 123 4.06 6.47 -41.88
C PRO A 123 3.05 5.55 -42.56
N GLU A 124 2.70 5.83 -43.83
CA GLU A 124 1.78 5.00 -44.62
C GLU A 124 2.37 3.62 -44.98
N ARG A 125 3.70 3.53 -45.05
CA ARG A 125 4.44 2.28 -45.30
C ARG A 125 5.51 2.11 -44.25
N VAL A 126 5.61 0.90 -43.72
CA VAL A 126 6.57 0.51 -42.69
C VAL A 126 7.56 -0.49 -43.27
N GLN A 127 8.86 -0.21 -43.11
CA GLN A 127 9.93 -1.15 -43.37
C GLN A 127 11.05 -0.91 -42.36
N VAL A 128 11.39 -1.94 -41.58
CA VAL A 128 12.37 -1.84 -40.50
C VAL A 128 13.43 -2.94 -40.58
N GLY A 129 14.69 -2.54 -40.58
CA GLY A 129 15.80 -3.47 -40.79
C GLY A 129 15.62 -4.26 -42.09
N ASN A 130 15.69 -5.59 -42.01
CA ASN A 130 15.51 -6.49 -43.14
C ASN A 130 14.06 -6.97 -43.30
N SER A 131 13.08 -6.28 -42.71
CA SER A 131 11.68 -6.66 -42.85
C SER A 131 11.19 -6.45 -44.30
N PRO A 132 10.15 -7.17 -44.72
CA PRO A 132 9.34 -6.77 -45.85
C PRO A 132 8.79 -5.34 -45.66
N ALA A 133 8.39 -4.71 -46.77
CA ALA A 133 7.58 -3.50 -46.71
C ALA A 133 6.12 -3.87 -46.40
N TYR A 134 5.54 -3.19 -45.43
CA TYR A 134 4.15 -3.33 -45.02
C TYR A 134 3.41 -2.01 -45.28
N LYS A 135 2.26 -2.08 -45.93
CA LYS A 135 1.32 -0.97 -46.02
C LYS A 135 0.52 -0.90 -44.72
N LEU A 136 0.48 0.29 -44.10
CA LEU A 136 -0.35 0.53 -42.93
C LEU A 136 -1.81 0.58 -43.36
N GLU A 137 -2.66 -0.21 -42.70
CA GLU A 137 -4.10 -0.25 -42.97
C GLU A 137 -4.88 0.26 -41.74
N ARG A 138 -5.98 -0.40 -41.40
CA ARG A 138 -6.84 0.02 -40.28
C ARG A 138 -6.10 -0.04 -38.94
N LYS A 139 -6.42 0.92 -38.09
CA LYS A 139 -5.99 0.94 -36.69
C LYS A 139 -6.68 -0.18 -35.90
N LEU A 140 -5.91 -0.94 -35.13
CA LEU A 140 -6.38 -1.99 -34.22
C LEU A 140 -6.64 -1.44 -32.82
N GLY A 141 -5.83 -0.49 -32.35
CA GLY A 141 -5.98 0.10 -31.03
C GLY A 141 -5.05 1.28 -30.77
N LYS A 142 -5.35 2.03 -29.70
CA LYS A 142 -4.47 3.06 -29.12
C LYS A 142 -4.33 2.74 -27.63
N GLY A 143 -3.10 2.53 -27.17
CA GLY A 143 -2.76 2.35 -25.77
C GLY A 143 -2.12 3.61 -25.17
N GLY A 144 -1.71 3.52 -23.90
CA GLY A 144 -1.00 4.62 -23.22
C GLY A 144 0.40 4.90 -23.74
N PHE A 145 1.01 3.94 -24.46
CA PHE A 145 2.39 4.01 -24.95
C PHE A 145 2.49 4.16 -26.48
N GLY A 146 1.46 3.79 -27.22
CA GLY A 146 1.50 3.83 -28.69
C GLY A 146 0.22 3.41 -29.39
N GLN A 147 0.34 3.21 -30.69
CA GLN A 147 -0.75 2.87 -31.60
C GLN A 147 -0.47 1.53 -32.29
N VAL A 148 -1.50 0.72 -32.48
CA VAL A 148 -1.37 -0.57 -33.16
C VAL A 148 -2.23 -0.58 -34.42
N TYR A 149 -1.67 -1.03 -35.54
CA TYR A 149 -2.30 -1.08 -36.85
C TYR A 149 -2.18 -2.47 -37.47
N VAL A 150 -3.06 -2.78 -38.42
CA VAL A 150 -2.82 -3.87 -39.36
C VAL A 150 -1.76 -3.41 -40.35
N GLY A 151 -0.73 -4.22 -40.56
CA GLY A 151 0.22 -4.09 -41.64
C GLY A 151 -0.01 -5.15 -42.69
N ARG A 152 -0.30 -4.77 -43.93
CA ARG A 152 -0.39 -5.70 -45.06
C ARG A 152 0.91 -5.73 -45.82
N ARG A 153 1.51 -6.90 -45.98
CA ARG A 153 2.75 -7.08 -46.73
C ARG A 153 2.55 -6.67 -48.20
N VAL A 154 3.49 -5.89 -48.73
CA VAL A 154 3.40 -5.33 -50.09
C VAL A 154 3.79 -6.35 -51.16
N SER A 155 4.74 -7.25 -50.86
CA SER A 155 5.18 -8.30 -51.78
C SER A 155 5.57 -9.58 -51.05
N GLY A 156 5.21 -10.72 -51.63
CA GLY A 156 5.40 -12.04 -51.04
C GLY A 156 4.50 -12.31 -49.82
N GLY A 157 4.70 -13.47 -49.20
CA GLY A 157 3.89 -13.97 -48.09
C GLY A 157 2.66 -14.75 -48.56
N SER A 158 2.53 -15.98 -48.09
CA SER A 158 1.34 -16.82 -48.31
C SER A 158 0.72 -17.32 -47.00
N GLY A 159 1.36 -17.03 -45.86
CA GLY A 159 0.92 -17.48 -44.55
C GLY A 159 -0.16 -16.59 -43.94
N ASN A 160 -0.95 -17.18 -43.04
CA ASN A 160 -1.89 -16.44 -42.18
C ASN A 160 -1.24 -15.96 -40.87
N THR A 161 -0.10 -16.54 -40.48
CA THR A 161 0.61 -16.29 -39.21
C THR A 161 2.12 -16.44 -39.39
N GLY A 162 2.92 -15.86 -38.49
CA GLY A 162 4.39 -15.98 -38.54
C GLY A 162 5.08 -14.94 -39.45
N PRO A 163 6.39 -15.07 -39.67
CA PRO A 163 7.19 -14.07 -40.38
C PRO A 163 6.82 -13.90 -41.87
N ASP A 164 6.21 -14.92 -42.47
CA ASP A 164 5.75 -14.89 -43.87
C ASP A 164 4.25 -14.52 -44.00
N ALA A 165 3.64 -14.01 -42.93
CA ALA A 165 2.23 -13.65 -42.92
C ALA A 165 1.91 -12.48 -43.86
N VAL A 166 0.75 -12.57 -44.53
CA VAL A 166 0.21 -11.48 -45.36
C VAL A 166 -0.17 -10.27 -44.51
N GLU A 167 -0.73 -10.51 -43.32
CA GLU A 167 -1.12 -9.47 -42.37
C GLU A 167 -0.40 -9.65 -41.03
N VAL A 168 0.14 -8.55 -40.52
CA VAL A 168 0.85 -8.46 -39.23
C VAL A 168 0.24 -7.35 -38.38
N ALA A 169 0.54 -7.37 -37.08
CA ALA A 169 0.28 -6.23 -36.20
C ALA A 169 1.53 -5.35 -36.13
N LEU A 170 1.34 -4.05 -36.39
CA LEU A 170 2.38 -3.03 -36.32
C LEU A 170 2.11 -2.15 -35.11
N LYS A 171 2.96 -2.23 -34.08
CA LYS A 171 2.90 -1.34 -32.91
C LYS A 171 3.91 -0.21 -33.09
N LEU A 172 3.42 1.03 -33.11
CA LEU A 172 4.19 2.24 -33.33
C LEU A 172 4.15 3.11 -32.06
N GLU A 173 5.33 3.45 -31.56
CA GLU A 173 5.52 4.33 -30.40
C GLU A 173 6.37 5.53 -30.81
N HIS A 174 5.86 6.73 -30.58
CA HIS A 174 6.57 7.96 -30.95
C HIS A 174 7.78 8.16 -30.04
N ARG A 175 8.89 8.68 -30.57
CA ARG A 175 10.15 8.87 -29.82
C ARG A 175 10.00 9.80 -28.61
N ASN A 176 9.07 10.75 -28.67
CA ASN A 176 8.76 11.67 -27.56
C ASN A 176 7.69 11.09 -26.61
N GLY A 177 7.19 9.87 -26.89
CA GLY A 177 6.21 9.19 -26.07
C GLY A 177 6.75 8.79 -24.69
N LYS A 178 5.82 8.51 -23.77
CA LYS A 178 6.16 8.04 -22.42
C LYS A 178 6.96 6.74 -22.52
N GLY A 179 8.13 6.69 -21.89
CA GLY A 179 9.00 5.50 -21.89
C GLY A 179 10.04 5.45 -23.02
N CYS A 180 10.05 6.42 -23.93
CA CYS A 180 11.01 6.50 -25.05
C CYS A 180 12.17 7.51 -24.83
N SER A 181 12.20 8.20 -23.68
CA SER A 181 13.13 9.31 -23.42
C SER A 181 14.62 8.93 -23.42
N TYR A 182 14.94 7.63 -23.33
CA TYR A 182 16.31 7.12 -23.26
C TYR A 182 16.63 6.09 -24.35
N GLY A 183 15.80 6.00 -25.40
CA GLY A 183 15.96 5.02 -26.49
C GLY A 183 14.68 4.24 -26.78
N PRO A 184 14.79 3.04 -27.39
CA PRO A 184 13.65 2.17 -27.65
C PRO A 184 12.87 1.83 -26.37
N PRO A 185 11.55 1.58 -26.47
CA PRO A 185 10.72 1.19 -25.34
C PRO A 185 11.28 -0.05 -24.61
N TYR A 186 11.21 -0.06 -23.28
CA TYR A 186 11.64 -1.20 -22.46
C TYR A 186 10.94 -2.51 -22.85
N GLU A 187 9.69 -2.42 -23.34
CA GLU A 187 8.90 -3.51 -23.89
C GLU A 187 9.65 -4.35 -24.94
N TRP A 188 10.53 -3.74 -25.74
CA TRP A 188 11.33 -4.45 -26.73
C TRP A 188 12.27 -5.48 -26.10
N GLN A 189 12.88 -5.13 -24.97
CA GLN A 189 13.76 -6.02 -24.22
C GLN A 189 12.97 -7.19 -23.61
N VAL A 190 11.76 -6.90 -23.13
CA VAL A 190 10.86 -7.90 -22.56
C VAL A 190 10.44 -8.89 -23.65
N TYR A 191 9.92 -8.44 -24.79
CA TYR A 191 9.61 -9.34 -25.91
C TYR A 191 10.81 -10.13 -26.41
N SER A 192 12.00 -9.52 -26.46
CA SER A 192 13.20 -10.25 -26.88
C SER A 192 13.54 -11.42 -25.93
N SER A 193 13.21 -11.28 -24.64
CA SER A 193 13.42 -12.32 -23.63
C SER A 193 12.29 -13.37 -23.61
N LEU A 194 11.12 -13.02 -24.14
CA LEU A 194 9.91 -13.84 -24.11
C LEU A 194 9.52 -14.42 -25.48
N ASN A 195 10.19 -14.04 -26.57
CA ASN A 195 9.83 -14.52 -27.90
C ASN A 195 9.87 -16.06 -27.93
N GLY A 196 8.80 -16.69 -28.41
CA GLY A 196 8.63 -18.15 -28.37
C GLY A 196 8.12 -18.72 -27.03
N CYS A 197 7.85 -17.89 -26.01
CA CYS A 197 7.12 -18.32 -24.81
C CYS A 197 5.68 -18.70 -25.13
N TYR A 198 5.13 -19.64 -24.36
CA TYR A 198 3.72 -20.01 -24.46
C TYR A 198 2.81 -18.80 -24.21
N GLY A 199 1.87 -18.58 -25.12
CA GLY A 199 0.89 -17.50 -25.07
C GLY A 199 1.46 -16.08 -25.09
N VAL A 200 2.66 -15.88 -25.65
CA VAL A 200 3.18 -14.56 -26.02
C VAL A 200 3.23 -14.49 -27.55
N PRO A 201 2.70 -13.43 -28.20
CA PRO A 201 2.79 -13.29 -29.66
C PRO A 201 4.24 -13.15 -30.10
N MET A 202 4.58 -13.67 -31.28
CA MET A 202 5.94 -13.54 -31.78
C MET A 202 6.20 -12.14 -32.32
N VAL A 203 7.38 -11.61 -32.01
CA VAL A 203 7.94 -10.43 -32.67
C VAL A 203 8.84 -10.91 -33.81
N HIS A 204 8.51 -10.52 -35.05
CA HIS A 204 9.26 -10.89 -36.25
C HIS A 204 10.37 -9.87 -36.54
N HIS A 205 10.04 -8.58 -36.45
CA HIS A 205 10.98 -7.50 -36.71
C HIS A 205 10.77 -6.36 -35.73
N LYS A 206 11.82 -5.59 -35.48
CA LYS A 206 11.78 -4.35 -34.69
C LYS A 206 12.78 -3.35 -35.26
N GLY A 207 12.44 -2.08 -35.22
CA GLY A 207 13.34 -1.03 -35.68
C GLY A 207 12.72 0.35 -35.61
N ARG A 208 13.47 1.35 -36.04
CA ARG A 208 13.03 2.74 -36.05
C ARG A 208 12.78 3.18 -37.49
N GLN A 209 11.70 3.90 -37.73
CA GLN A 209 11.44 4.58 -39.00
C GLN A 209 10.87 5.97 -38.71
N GLY A 210 11.56 7.01 -39.19
CA GLY A 210 11.25 8.38 -38.82
C GLY A 210 11.29 8.57 -37.30
N ASP A 211 10.22 9.16 -36.75
CA ASP A 211 10.06 9.44 -35.33
C ASP A 211 9.41 8.29 -34.54
N TYR A 212 9.24 7.12 -35.15
CA TYR A 212 8.55 5.98 -34.54
C TYR A 212 9.49 4.80 -34.29
N TYR A 213 9.42 4.25 -33.08
CA TYR A 213 9.86 2.90 -32.77
C TYR A 213 8.74 1.94 -33.16
N ILE A 214 9.08 0.90 -33.93
CA ILE A 214 8.11 -0.02 -34.52
C ILE A 214 8.42 -1.47 -34.16
N LEU A 215 7.40 -2.20 -33.72
CA LEU A 215 7.39 -3.66 -33.62
C LEU A 215 6.48 -4.25 -34.70
N VAL A 216 6.99 -5.26 -35.40
CA VAL A 216 6.25 -6.11 -36.34
C VAL A 216 6.03 -7.46 -35.67
N MET A 217 4.78 -7.81 -35.40
CA MET A 217 4.41 -8.99 -34.61
C MET A 217 3.22 -9.75 -35.19
N ASP A 218 2.98 -10.95 -34.68
CA ASP A 218 1.81 -11.75 -35.03
C ASP A 218 0.53 -10.91 -34.86
N LYS A 219 -0.30 -10.86 -35.90
CA LYS A 219 -1.66 -10.34 -35.78
C LYS A 219 -2.50 -11.37 -35.03
N LEU A 220 -3.27 -10.94 -34.05
CA LEU A 220 -4.15 -11.80 -33.24
C LEU A 220 -5.63 -11.53 -33.54
N GLY A 221 -6.50 -12.33 -32.93
CA GLY A 221 -7.96 -12.22 -32.97
C GLY A 221 -8.51 -11.24 -31.93
N PRO A 222 -9.81 -11.38 -31.57
CA PRO A 222 -10.46 -10.48 -30.61
C PRO A 222 -9.88 -10.62 -29.19
N SER A 223 -9.94 -9.54 -28.42
CA SER A 223 -9.62 -9.56 -26.99
C SER A 223 -10.74 -10.22 -26.17
N LEU A 224 -10.45 -10.65 -24.94
CA LEU A 224 -11.50 -11.12 -24.03
C LEU A 224 -12.52 -10.02 -23.70
N TRP A 225 -12.12 -8.75 -23.77
CA TRP A 225 -13.06 -7.62 -23.68
C TRP A 225 -14.05 -7.60 -24.84
N ASP A 226 -13.59 -7.83 -26.06
CA ASP A 226 -14.45 -7.88 -27.25
C ASP A 226 -15.41 -9.07 -27.18
N VAL A 227 -14.88 -10.25 -26.80
CA VAL A 227 -15.68 -11.47 -26.60
C VAL A 227 -16.76 -11.23 -25.55
N TRP A 228 -16.39 -10.72 -24.38
CA TRP A 228 -17.33 -10.40 -23.29
C TRP A 228 -18.42 -9.41 -23.72
N ASN A 229 -18.08 -8.36 -24.47
CA ASN A 229 -19.08 -7.41 -24.99
C ASN A 229 -20.02 -8.06 -26.02
N SER A 230 -19.52 -8.96 -26.86
CA SER A 230 -20.34 -9.69 -27.83
C SER A 230 -21.24 -10.74 -27.18
N SER A 231 -20.93 -11.18 -25.96
CA SER A 231 -21.68 -12.18 -25.20
C SER A 231 -22.63 -11.56 -24.16
N ASN A 232 -23.26 -10.42 -24.48
CA ASN A 232 -24.17 -9.72 -23.56
C ASN A 232 -23.55 -9.43 -22.18
N GLN A 233 -22.23 -9.17 -22.14
CA GLN A 233 -21.52 -8.74 -20.94
C GLN A 233 -21.47 -9.79 -19.81
N ILE A 234 -21.60 -11.08 -20.14
CA ILE A 234 -21.44 -12.21 -19.22
C ILE A 234 -20.81 -13.37 -19.98
N LEU A 235 -19.80 -14.03 -19.38
CA LEU A 235 -19.27 -15.30 -19.89
C LEU A 235 -19.68 -16.47 -19.00
N SER A 236 -19.83 -17.66 -19.60
CA SER A 236 -20.17 -18.88 -18.85
C SER A 236 -19.02 -19.31 -17.93
N GLU A 237 -19.37 -20.09 -16.90
CA GLU A 237 -18.39 -20.61 -15.94
C GLU A 237 -17.31 -21.44 -16.61
N GLU A 238 -17.67 -22.26 -17.60
CA GLU A 238 -16.76 -23.12 -18.35
C GLU A 238 -15.77 -22.29 -19.19
N MET A 239 -16.26 -21.23 -19.84
CA MET A 239 -15.40 -20.32 -20.62
C MET A 239 -14.39 -19.63 -19.71
N VAL A 240 -14.85 -19.09 -18.57
CA VAL A 240 -13.96 -18.39 -17.63
C VAL A 240 -12.98 -19.36 -16.94
N ALA A 241 -13.38 -20.60 -16.67
CA ALA A 241 -12.48 -21.63 -16.17
C ALA A 241 -11.38 -21.96 -17.20
N CYS A 242 -11.72 -22.09 -18.48
CA CYS A 242 -10.71 -22.30 -19.52
C CYS A 242 -9.76 -21.09 -19.65
N ILE A 243 -10.28 -19.86 -19.55
CA ILE A 243 -9.48 -18.64 -19.51
C ILE A 243 -8.51 -18.67 -18.32
N ALA A 244 -8.98 -19.08 -17.14
CA ALA A 244 -8.15 -19.15 -15.94
C ALA A 244 -6.95 -20.10 -16.13
N VAL A 245 -7.18 -21.29 -16.67
CA VAL A 245 -6.12 -22.30 -16.92
C VAL A 245 -5.07 -21.77 -17.90
N GLU A 246 -5.50 -21.18 -19.03
CA GLU A 246 -4.58 -20.60 -20.02
C GLU A 246 -3.84 -19.40 -19.44
N ALA A 247 -4.54 -18.45 -18.83
CA ALA A 247 -3.94 -17.24 -18.27
C ALA A 247 -2.92 -17.54 -17.17
N LEU A 248 -3.20 -18.49 -16.27
CA LEU A 248 -2.26 -18.94 -15.24
C LEU A 248 -0.99 -19.53 -15.85
N SER A 249 -1.12 -20.33 -16.90
CA SER A 249 0.02 -20.96 -17.59
C SER A 249 0.87 -19.93 -18.35
N ILE A 250 0.23 -18.91 -18.93
CA ILE A 250 0.93 -17.80 -19.59
C ILE A 250 1.69 -16.96 -18.56
N LEU A 251 1.05 -16.60 -17.45
CA LEU A 251 1.69 -15.86 -16.36
C LEU A 251 2.83 -16.67 -15.72
N GLU A 252 2.69 -17.98 -15.56
CA GLU A 252 3.77 -18.85 -15.10
C GLU A 252 4.99 -18.73 -16.02
N GLN A 253 4.82 -18.80 -17.34
CA GLN A 253 5.94 -18.67 -18.28
C GLN A 253 6.58 -17.29 -18.24
N LEU A 254 5.78 -16.24 -18.13
CA LEU A 254 6.26 -14.87 -17.97
C LEU A 254 7.10 -14.73 -16.69
N HIS A 255 6.59 -15.26 -15.57
CA HIS A 255 7.23 -15.19 -14.27
C HIS A 255 8.51 -16.03 -14.23
N LEU A 256 8.53 -17.22 -14.84
CA LEU A 256 9.72 -18.05 -14.97
C LEU A 256 10.87 -17.35 -15.71
N ARG A 257 10.55 -16.43 -16.63
CA ARG A 257 11.52 -15.58 -17.34
C ARG A 257 11.94 -14.34 -16.55
N GLY A 258 11.43 -14.16 -15.32
CA GLY A 258 11.82 -13.10 -14.39
C GLY A 258 11.01 -11.82 -14.50
N PHE A 259 9.89 -11.84 -15.23
CA PHE A 259 9.05 -10.66 -15.44
C PHE A 259 7.67 -10.80 -14.81
N VAL A 260 7.10 -9.68 -14.38
CA VAL A 260 5.67 -9.52 -14.10
C VAL A 260 5.07 -8.63 -15.16
N HIS A 261 3.81 -8.86 -15.51
CA HIS A 261 3.06 -8.15 -16.53
C HIS A 261 2.68 -6.73 -16.06
N GLY A 262 2.10 -6.61 -14.86
CA GLY A 262 1.73 -5.33 -14.24
C GLY A 262 0.43 -4.69 -14.75
N ASP A 263 -0.20 -5.23 -15.79
CA ASP A 263 -1.50 -4.76 -16.32
C ASP A 263 -2.41 -5.89 -16.82
N VAL A 264 -2.61 -6.91 -15.99
CA VAL A 264 -3.50 -8.05 -16.30
C VAL A 264 -4.96 -7.60 -16.33
N LYS A 265 -5.60 -7.73 -17.49
CA LYS A 265 -7.00 -7.31 -17.76
C LYS A 265 -7.57 -7.97 -19.02
N PRO A 266 -8.90 -7.99 -19.23
CA PRO A 266 -9.51 -8.60 -20.42
C PRO A 266 -8.98 -8.08 -21.76
N GLU A 267 -8.66 -6.79 -21.86
CA GLU A 267 -8.20 -6.14 -23.09
C GLU A 267 -6.82 -6.64 -23.55
N ASN A 268 -6.00 -7.14 -22.61
CA ASN A 268 -4.63 -7.60 -22.89
C ASN A 268 -4.54 -9.11 -23.14
N PHE A 269 -5.65 -9.83 -22.99
CA PHE A 269 -5.75 -11.23 -23.39
C PHE A 269 -6.49 -11.36 -24.71
N LEU A 270 -5.82 -11.85 -25.74
CA LEU A 270 -6.36 -11.99 -27.09
C LEU A 270 -6.41 -13.45 -27.51
N LEU A 271 -7.42 -13.79 -28.31
CA LEU A 271 -7.52 -15.07 -28.98
C LEU A 271 -6.62 -15.11 -30.23
N GLY A 272 -6.30 -16.31 -30.71
CA GLY A 272 -5.66 -16.45 -32.01
C GLY A 272 -6.59 -15.98 -33.14
N GLN A 273 -6.03 -15.84 -34.35
CA GLN A 273 -6.82 -15.39 -35.49
C GLN A 273 -7.95 -16.40 -35.81
N PRO A 274 -9.19 -15.92 -36.08
CA PRO A 274 -10.29 -16.78 -36.52
C PRO A 274 -9.94 -17.59 -37.78
N GLY A 275 -10.41 -18.83 -37.85
CA GLY A 275 -10.15 -19.71 -38.99
C GLY A 275 -8.72 -20.28 -39.05
N THR A 276 -7.92 -20.09 -37.99
CA THR A 276 -6.60 -20.71 -37.84
C THR A 276 -6.63 -21.81 -36.78
N PRO A 277 -5.70 -22.79 -36.82
CA PRO A 277 -5.59 -23.82 -35.77
C PRO A 277 -5.39 -23.28 -34.34
N ASN A 278 -5.03 -21.99 -34.22
CA ASN A 278 -4.78 -21.31 -32.95
C ASN A 278 -5.95 -20.38 -32.53
N GLU A 279 -7.09 -20.36 -33.23
CA GLU A 279 -8.20 -19.44 -32.93
C GLU A 279 -8.71 -19.55 -31.48
N LYS A 280 -8.65 -20.75 -30.90
CA LYS A 280 -9.05 -21.05 -29.51
C LYS A 280 -7.92 -20.92 -28.49
N LYS A 281 -6.74 -20.44 -28.88
CA LYS A 281 -5.57 -20.27 -28.00
C LYS A 281 -5.52 -18.84 -27.47
N LEU A 282 -5.15 -18.70 -26.19
CA LEU A 282 -5.03 -17.40 -25.54
C LEU A 282 -3.59 -16.85 -25.65
N TYR A 283 -3.49 -15.54 -25.76
CA TYR A 283 -2.24 -14.80 -25.81
C TYR A 283 -2.31 -13.59 -24.89
N LEU A 284 -1.22 -13.28 -24.18
CA LEU A 284 -1.05 -12.08 -23.39
C LEU A 284 -0.21 -11.07 -24.19
N VAL A 285 -0.73 -9.86 -24.33
CA VAL A 285 -0.11 -8.76 -25.08
C VAL A 285 0.09 -7.53 -24.19
N ASP A 286 0.76 -6.52 -24.77
CA ASP A 286 1.04 -5.22 -24.15
C ASP A 286 1.93 -5.30 -22.89
N LEU A 287 3.23 -5.45 -23.14
CA LEU A 287 4.26 -5.58 -22.09
C LEU A 287 4.87 -4.22 -21.71
N GLY A 288 4.19 -3.11 -22.03
CA GLY A 288 4.65 -1.75 -21.75
C GLY A 288 4.80 -1.43 -20.26
N LEU A 289 4.05 -2.12 -19.39
CA LEU A 289 4.13 -2.00 -17.94
C LEU A 289 4.91 -3.13 -17.26
N ALA A 290 5.45 -4.07 -18.04
CA ALA A 290 6.16 -5.21 -17.50
C ALA A 290 7.40 -4.76 -16.73
N SER A 291 7.71 -5.47 -15.64
CA SER A 291 8.88 -5.18 -14.80
C SER A 291 9.53 -6.46 -14.31
N LYS A 292 10.77 -6.37 -13.83
CA LYS A 292 11.47 -7.53 -13.28
C LYS A 292 11.04 -7.77 -11.84
N TRP A 293 10.75 -9.02 -11.48
CA TRP A 293 10.55 -9.43 -10.09
C TRP A 293 11.77 -10.16 -9.51
N ARG A 294 12.69 -10.63 -10.37
CA ARG A 294 14.00 -11.14 -9.95
C ARG A 294 15.13 -10.47 -10.68
N ASP A 295 16.27 -10.34 -10.02
CA ASP A 295 17.50 -9.93 -10.64
C ASP A 295 18.05 -11.04 -11.55
N ALA A 296 18.48 -10.66 -12.75
CA ALA A 296 18.91 -11.63 -13.76
C ALA A 296 20.29 -12.21 -13.46
N SER A 297 21.14 -11.49 -12.72
CA SER A 297 22.51 -11.91 -12.43
C SER A 297 22.62 -12.82 -11.22
N SER A 298 21.88 -12.50 -10.15
CA SER A 298 21.89 -13.23 -8.89
C SER A 298 20.75 -14.24 -8.77
N GLY A 299 19.70 -14.11 -9.58
CA GLY A 299 18.47 -14.90 -9.43
C GLY A 299 17.61 -14.51 -8.21
N ASN A 300 18.09 -13.57 -7.39
CA ASN A 300 17.41 -13.14 -6.18
C ASN A 300 16.16 -12.31 -6.50
N HIS A 301 15.18 -12.38 -5.60
CA HIS A 301 13.99 -11.53 -5.67
C HIS A 301 14.39 -10.05 -5.59
N VAL A 302 13.70 -9.17 -6.32
CA VAL A 302 13.92 -7.72 -6.22
C VAL A 302 13.61 -7.22 -4.81
N GLU A 303 14.31 -6.17 -4.39
CA GLU A 303 14.09 -5.57 -3.09
C GLU A 303 12.69 -4.96 -2.96
N TYR A 304 12.13 -5.10 -1.77
CA TYR A 304 10.85 -4.49 -1.43
C TYR A 304 11.01 -2.98 -1.24
N ASP A 305 10.12 -2.21 -1.87
CA ASP A 305 9.99 -0.78 -1.65
C ASP A 305 8.52 -0.35 -1.72
N GLN A 306 8.22 0.83 -1.18
CA GLN A 306 6.90 1.46 -1.28
C GLN A 306 7.03 2.94 -1.63
N LYS A 307 6.34 3.34 -2.70
CA LYS A 307 6.22 4.72 -3.18
C LYS A 307 4.74 5.07 -3.32
N PRO A 308 4.08 5.55 -2.26
CA PRO A 308 2.62 5.74 -2.23
C PRO A 308 2.03 6.64 -3.33
N ASP A 309 2.84 7.47 -3.99
CA ASP A 309 2.42 8.33 -5.10
C ASP A 309 2.58 7.71 -6.49
N VAL A 310 3.13 6.49 -6.58
CA VAL A 310 3.38 5.78 -7.85
C VAL A 310 2.37 4.65 -7.99
N PHE A 311 1.39 4.84 -8.88
CA PHE A 311 0.46 3.80 -9.29
C PHE A 311 0.75 3.37 -10.74
N ARG A 312 0.60 2.07 -11.03
CA ARG A 312 0.71 1.48 -12.38
C ARG A 312 -0.42 0.48 -12.62
N GLY A 313 -0.81 0.33 -13.88
CA GLY A 313 -1.84 -0.60 -14.32
C GLY A 313 -3.25 0.00 -14.34
N THR A 314 -4.23 -0.84 -14.64
CA THR A 314 -5.63 -0.44 -14.77
C THR A 314 -6.34 -0.50 -13.40
N VAL A 315 -6.77 0.66 -12.86
CA VAL A 315 -7.39 0.82 -11.52
C VAL A 315 -8.40 -0.28 -11.16
N ARG A 316 -9.24 -0.68 -12.13
CA ARG A 316 -10.28 -1.70 -11.94
C ARG A 316 -9.69 -3.06 -11.55
N TYR A 317 -8.62 -3.49 -12.22
CA TYR A 317 -8.04 -4.83 -12.09
C TYR A 317 -6.74 -4.87 -11.28
N ALA A 318 -6.03 -3.75 -11.11
CA ALA A 318 -4.77 -3.70 -10.38
C ALA A 318 -4.89 -4.22 -8.93
N SER A 319 -3.87 -4.95 -8.46
CA SER A 319 -3.78 -5.45 -7.07
C SER A 319 -3.89 -4.30 -6.05
N VAL A 320 -4.24 -4.61 -4.80
CA VAL A 320 -4.13 -3.60 -3.73
C VAL A 320 -2.70 -3.11 -3.54
N HIS A 321 -1.71 -3.98 -3.74
CA HIS A 321 -0.31 -3.63 -3.59
C HIS A 321 0.15 -2.58 -4.62
N ALA A 322 -0.35 -2.66 -5.86
CA ALA A 322 -0.16 -1.64 -6.88
C ALA A 322 -0.81 -0.30 -6.50
N HIS A 323 -2.02 -0.32 -5.93
CA HIS A 323 -2.67 0.89 -5.38
C HIS A 323 -1.89 1.53 -4.23
N LEU A 324 -1.22 0.73 -3.42
CA LEU A 324 -0.36 1.17 -2.32
C LEU A 324 1.05 1.59 -2.81
N GLY A 325 1.33 1.50 -4.11
CA GLY A 325 2.62 1.85 -4.70
C GLY A 325 3.78 0.96 -4.24
N ARG A 326 3.50 -0.29 -3.90
CA ARG A 326 4.53 -1.28 -3.55
C ARG A 326 5.25 -1.76 -4.81
N THR A 327 6.50 -2.22 -4.65
CA THR A 327 7.18 -2.97 -5.72
C THR A 327 6.28 -4.12 -6.17
N GLY A 328 6.01 -4.21 -7.47
CA GLY A 328 5.18 -5.28 -8.03
C GLY A 328 5.90 -6.62 -8.04
N SER A 329 5.18 -7.68 -7.72
CA SER A 329 5.65 -9.07 -7.78
C SER A 329 4.59 -9.99 -8.40
N ARG A 330 4.89 -11.28 -8.47
CA ARG A 330 4.07 -12.32 -9.09
C ARG A 330 2.67 -12.40 -8.49
N ARG A 331 2.54 -12.13 -7.17
CA ARG A 331 1.24 -12.08 -6.48
C ARG A 331 0.31 -11.01 -7.06
N ASP A 332 0.86 -9.91 -7.57
CA ASP A 332 0.09 -8.80 -8.12
C ASP A 332 -0.63 -9.19 -9.40
N ASP A 333 0.06 -9.86 -10.32
CA ASP A 333 -0.55 -10.35 -11.57
C ASP A 333 -1.63 -11.39 -11.29
N LEU A 334 -1.43 -12.25 -10.28
CA LEU A 334 -2.40 -13.26 -9.87
C LEU A 334 -3.64 -12.65 -9.18
N GLU A 335 -3.47 -11.64 -8.32
CA GLU A 335 -4.60 -10.88 -7.75
C GLU A 335 -5.37 -10.15 -8.85
N SER A 336 -4.67 -9.55 -9.82
CA SER A 336 -5.30 -8.91 -10.97
C SER A 336 -6.03 -9.89 -11.88
N LEU A 337 -5.50 -11.10 -12.06
CA LEU A 337 -6.18 -12.18 -12.76
C LEU A 337 -7.47 -12.59 -12.03
N ALA A 338 -7.44 -12.74 -10.69
CA ALA A 338 -8.64 -13.08 -9.93
C ALA A 338 -9.75 -12.04 -10.11
N TYR A 339 -9.42 -10.75 -10.05
CA TYR A 339 -10.38 -9.67 -10.33
C TYR A 339 -10.88 -9.67 -11.78
N THR A 340 -10.01 -10.02 -12.73
CA THR A 340 -10.36 -10.15 -14.15
C THR A 340 -11.36 -11.29 -14.39
N LEU A 341 -11.10 -12.48 -13.83
CA LEU A 341 -11.99 -13.63 -13.97
C LEU A 341 -13.37 -13.38 -13.34
N ILE A 342 -13.41 -12.81 -12.13
CA ILE A 342 -14.66 -12.48 -11.45
C ILE A 342 -15.44 -11.42 -12.25
N PHE A 343 -14.75 -10.45 -12.85
CA PHE A 343 -15.37 -9.47 -13.73
C PHE A 343 -16.00 -10.12 -14.96
N LEU A 344 -15.31 -11.06 -15.62
CA LEU A 344 -15.84 -11.76 -16.79
C LEU A 344 -17.11 -12.59 -16.48
N LEU A 345 -17.19 -13.16 -15.27
CA LEU A 345 -18.37 -13.88 -14.79
C LEU A 345 -19.53 -12.94 -14.41
N ARG A 346 -19.24 -11.88 -13.66
CA ARG A 346 -20.28 -11.05 -13.00
C ARG A 346 -20.64 -9.78 -13.78
N GLY A 347 -19.84 -9.44 -14.77
CA GLY A 347 -19.89 -8.20 -15.55
C GLY A 347 -19.53 -6.92 -14.78
N LYS A 348 -19.40 -6.97 -13.44
CA LYS A 348 -19.01 -5.82 -12.62
C LYS A 348 -18.25 -6.21 -11.35
N LEU A 349 -17.48 -5.27 -10.84
CA LEU A 349 -16.76 -5.30 -9.57
C LEU A 349 -17.30 -4.20 -8.63
N PRO A 350 -17.32 -4.43 -7.30
CA PRO A 350 -17.92 -3.49 -6.33
C PRO A 350 -17.26 -2.11 -6.21
N TRP A 351 -16.11 -1.91 -6.86
CA TRP A 351 -15.32 -0.67 -6.82
C TRP A 351 -15.33 0.10 -8.15
N GLN A 352 -16.32 -0.15 -9.01
CA GLN A 352 -16.56 0.66 -10.20
C GLN A 352 -17.39 1.91 -9.85
N GLY A 353 -17.28 2.98 -10.66
CA GLY A 353 -18.08 4.20 -10.52
C GLY A 353 -17.42 5.35 -9.75
N PHE A 354 -16.27 5.14 -9.10
CA PHE A 354 -15.52 6.23 -8.46
C PHE A 354 -14.88 7.17 -9.50
N ILE A 355 -15.02 8.49 -9.27
CA ILE A 355 -14.50 9.58 -10.10
C ILE A 355 -13.68 10.57 -9.24
N GLY A 356 -12.93 11.47 -9.90
CA GLY A 356 -12.10 12.49 -9.24
C GLY A 356 -10.69 12.04 -8.85
N GLU A 357 -9.90 12.97 -8.30
CA GLU A 357 -8.47 12.75 -7.98
C GLU A 357 -8.23 11.65 -6.95
N ASN A 358 -9.16 11.45 -6.01
CA ASN A 358 -9.07 10.44 -4.95
C ASN A 358 -9.60 9.06 -5.39
N LYS A 359 -9.91 8.86 -6.67
CA LYS A 359 -10.45 7.60 -7.20
C LYS A 359 -9.59 6.39 -6.82
N GLY A 360 -8.26 6.47 -6.95
CA GLY A 360 -7.36 5.37 -6.62
C GLY A 360 -7.47 4.94 -5.16
N PHE A 361 -7.46 5.92 -4.25
CA PHE A 361 -7.64 5.68 -2.82
C PHE A 361 -9.00 5.03 -2.50
N LEU A 362 -10.10 5.53 -3.05
CA LEU A 362 -11.44 5.00 -2.81
C LEU A 362 -11.59 3.56 -3.33
N VAL A 363 -11.04 3.27 -4.50
CA VAL A 363 -11.00 1.93 -5.07
C VAL A 363 -10.19 0.99 -4.19
N CYS A 364 -8.98 1.40 -3.77
CA CYS A 364 -8.14 0.60 -2.89
C CYS A 364 -8.83 0.30 -1.55
N ARG A 365 -9.45 1.32 -0.93
CA ARG A 365 -10.23 1.17 0.30
C ARG A 365 -11.36 0.16 0.13
N LYS A 366 -12.12 0.25 -0.97
CA LYS A 366 -13.21 -0.68 -1.26
C LYS A 366 -12.72 -2.11 -1.52
N LYS A 367 -11.59 -2.28 -2.22
CA LYS A 367 -10.93 -3.59 -2.40
C LYS A 367 -10.49 -4.19 -1.06
N MET A 368 -9.92 -3.37 -0.17
CA MET A 368 -9.51 -3.81 1.17
C MET A 368 -10.68 -4.20 2.05
N ALA A 369 -11.83 -3.53 1.90
CA ALA A 369 -13.04 -3.81 2.66
C ALA A 369 -13.91 -4.96 2.08
N THR A 370 -13.60 -5.48 0.90
CA THR A 370 -14.39 -6.53 0.24
C THR A 370 -13.69 -7.87 0.46
N SER A 371 -14.29 -8.75 1.26
CA SER A 371 -13.77 -10.11 1.47
C SER A 371 -13.96 -10.99 0.23
N PRO A 372 -13.19 -12.09 0.10
CA PRO A 372 -13.44 -13.08 -0.93
C PRO A 372 -14.87 -13.65 -0.89
N ASP A 373 -15.44 -13.90 0.29
CA ASP A 373 -16.85 -14.30 0.45
C ASP A 373 -17.82 -13.30 -0.19
N LEU A 374 -17.64 -12.01 0.08
CA LEU A 374 -18.53 -10.98 -0.45
C LEU A 374 -18.37 -10.80 -1.95
N LEU A 375 -17.12 -10.85 -2.44
CA LEU A 375 -16.83 -10.70 -3.86
C LEU A 375 -17.30 -11.90 -4.68
N CYS A 376 -17.26 -13.11 -4.11
CA CYS A 376 -17.58 -14.36 -4.77
C CYS A 376 -18.91 -14.98 -4.31
N TYR A 377 -19.80 -14.23 -3.65
CA TYR A 377 -21.07 -14.74 -3.12
C TYR A 377 -21.94 -15.54 -4.12
N LEU A 378 -21.81 -15.25 -5.42
CA LEU A 378 -22.52 -15.96 -6.51
C LEU A 378 -21.55 -16.60 -7.53
N CYS A 379 -20.28 -16.77 -7.16
CA CYS A 379 -19.29 -17.40 -8.03
C CYS A 379 -19.07 -18.86 -7.61
N PRO A 380 -18.70 -19.75 -8.55
CA PRO A 380 -18.27 -21.10 -8.20
C PRO A 380 -17.10 -21.10 -7.22
N SER A 381 -17.04 -22.14 -6.38
CA SER A 381 -16.03 -22.30 -5.33
C SER A 381 -14.58 -22.08 -5.80
N PRO A 382 -14.13 -22.58 -6.98
CA PRO A 382 -12.77 -22.35 -7.46
C PRO A 382 -12.35 -20.88 -7.55
N PHE A 383 -13.24 -19.97 -7.94
CA PHE A 383 -12.93 -18.54 -8.04
C PHE A 383 -12.71 -17.90 -6.67
N LYS A 384 -13.51 -18.30 -5.68
CA LYS A 384 -13.32 -17.87 -4.29
C LYS A 384 -12.00 -18.40 -3.74
N GLN A 385 -11.73 -19.71 -3.89
CA GLN A 385 -10.51 -20.35 -3.42
C GLN A 385 -9.25 -19.73 -4.06
N PHE A 386 -9.31 -19.44 -5.36
CA PHE A 386 -8.24 -18.76 -6.08
C PHE A 386 -7.99 -17.36 -5.49
N LEU A 387 -9.05 -16.55 -5.34
CA LEU A 387 -8.96 -15.21 -4.75
C LEU A 387 -8.42 -15.23 -3.31
N GLU A 388 -8.90 -16.15 -2.48
CA GLU A 388 -8.42 -16.34 -1.11
C GLU A 388 -6.94 -16.69 -1.07
N THR A 389 -6.49 -17.57 -1.98
CA THR A 389 -5.09 -17.97 -2.04
C THR A 389 -4.20 -16.79 -2.43
N VAL A 390 -4.51 -16.09 -3.53
CA VAL A 390 -3.64 -15.03 -4.06
C VAL A 390 -3.59 -13.78 -3.17
N THR A 391 -4.70 -13.44 -2.49
CA THR A 391 -4.75 -12.28 -1.59
C THR A 391 -3.99 -12.47 -0.27
N ASN A 392 -3.55 -13.69 0.04
CA ASN A 392 -2.75 -14.01 1.22
C ASN A 392 -1.27 -14.26 0.92
N MET A 393 -0.86 -14.28 -0.36
CA MET A 393 0.53 -14.54 -0.76
C MET A 393 1.48 -13.44 -0.27
N LYS A 394 2.68 -13.84 0.18
CA LYS A 394 3.77 -12.90 0.51
C LYS A 394 4.42 -12.34 -0.75
N PHE A 395 5.16 -11.25 -0.60
CA PHE A 395 5.80 -10.52 -1.70
C PHE A 395 6.77 -11.38 -2.51
N ASP A 396 7.53 -12.24 -1.84
CA ASP A 396 8.56 -13.12 -2.41
C ASP A 396 8.13 -14.59 -2.50
N GLU A 397 6.87 -14.90 -2.16
CA GLU A 397 6.35 -16.26 -2.23
C GLU A 397 6.38 -16.79 -3.67
N GLU A 398 6.81 -18.04 -3.85
CA GLU A 398 6.75 -18.74 -5.13
C GLU A 398 5.32 -19.28 -5.33
N PRO A 399 4.57 -18.82 -6.35
CA PRO A 399 3.22 -19.33 -6.56
C PRO A 399 3.23 -20.79 -7.02
N ASN A 400 2.41 -21.63 -6.40
CA ASN A 400 2.18 -23.00 -6.87
C ASN A 400 1.15 -23.00 -8.01
N TYR A 401 1.60 -22.70 -9.24
CA TYR A 401 0.74 -22.63 -10.42
C TYR A 401 -0.07 -23.89 -10.67
N LEU A 402 0.53 -25.06 -10.47
CA LEU A 402 -0.15 -26.36 -10.63
C LEU A 402 -1.36 -26.46 -9.72
N LYS A 403 -1.21 -26.10 -8.43
CA LYS A 403 -2.33 -26.09 -7.48
C LYS A 403 -3.39 -25.07 -7.88
N LEU A 404 -3.00 -23.88 -8.35
CA LEU A 404 -3.94 -22.83 -8.77
C LEU A 404 -4.72 -23.25 -10.03
N ILE A 405 -4.07 -23.90 -10.99
CA ILE A 405 -4.70 -24.46 -12.19
C ILE A 405 -5.67 -25.58 -11.80
N GLY A 406 -5.24 -26.48 -10.90
CA GLY A 406 -6.03 -27.60 -10.39
C GLY A 406 -7.37 -27.20 -9.79
N LEU A 407 -7.50 -25.98 -9.25
CA LEU A 407 -8.78 -25.46 -8.73
C LEU A 407 -9.90 -25.49 -9.77
N PHE A 408 -9.56 -25.26 -11.04
CA PHE A 408 -10.54 -25.07 -12.12
C PHE A 408 -10.86 -26.37 -12.87
N GLU A 409 -10.18 -27.49 -12.60
CA GLU A 409 -10.34 -28.74 -13.35
C GLU A 409 -11.78 -29.26 -13.38
N ASN A 410 -12.47 -29.18 -12.24
CA ASN A 410 -13.86 -29.63 -12.11
C ASN A 410 -14.88 -28.73 -12.85
N CYS A 411 -14.48 -27.53 -13.27
CA CYS A 411 -15.31 -26.64 -14.10
C CYS A 411 -15.11 -26.89 -15.61
N LEU A 412 -14.20 -27.79 -15.99
CA LEU A 412 -13.88 -28.05 -17.39
C LEU A 412 -14.72 -29.21 -17.94
N VAL A 413 -15.18 -29.04 -19.18
CA VAL A 413 -15.80 -30.14 -19.93
C VAL A 413 -14.76 -31.23 -20.22
N SER A 414 -15.11 -32.49 -19.97
CA SER A 414 -14.20 -33.63 -20.16
C SER A 414 -13.73 -33.77 -21.61
N SER A 415 -14.62 -33.51 -22.57
CA SER A 415 -14.29 -33.55 -24.00
C SER A 415 -13.55 -32.29 -24.46
N ALA A 416 -12.29 -32.45 -24.88
CA ALA A 416 -11.44 -31.34 -25.32
C ALA A 416 -11.97 -30.60 -26.56
N SER A 417 -12.67 -31.29 -27.47
CA SER A 417 -13.22 -30.68 -28.69
C SER A 417 -14.41 -29.74 -28.40
N LEU A 418 -15.13 -29.99 -27.32
CA LEU A 418 -16.28 -29.18 -26.88
C LEU A 418 -15.87 -27.96 -26.07
N ARG A 419 -14.60 -27.85 -25.67
CA ARG A 419 -14.15 -26.70 -24.87
C ARG A 419 -14.18 -25.41 -25.71
N PRO A 420 -14.63 -24.29 -25.10
CA PRO A 420 -14.57 -22.98 -25.74
C PRO A 420 -13.15 -22.54 -26.11
N LEU A 421 -12.16 -22.91 -25.28
CA LEU A 421 -10.75 -22.62 -25.49
C LEU A 421 -9.91 -23.91 -25.46
N ARG A 422 -8.77 -23.86 -26.15
CA ARG A 422 -7.77 -24.92 -26.17
C ARG A 422 -6.85 -24.77 -24.96
N ILE A 423 -6.84 -25.75 -24.07
CA ILE A 423 -6.05 -25.74 -22.83
C ILE A 423 -4.94 -26.80 -22.79
N ASP A 424 -4.83 -27.66 -23.79
CA ASP A 424 -3.85 -28.76 -23.79
C ASP A 424 -2.40 -28.26 -23.77
N GLY A 425 -2.17 -27.06 -24.32
CA GLY A 425 -0.88 -26.38 -24.27
C GLY A 425 -0.52 -25.99 -22.83
N ALA A 426 -1.43 -25.33 -22.12
CA ALA A 426 -1.31 -24.97 -20.71
C ALA A 426 -0.99 -26.20 -19.83
N LEU A 427 -1.76 -27.27 -19.95
CA LEU A 427 -1.57 -28.47 -19.14
C LEU A 427 -0.20 -29.13 -19.37
N LYS A 428 0.30 -29.14 -20.62
CA LYS A 428 1.64 -29.67 -20.95
C LYS A 428 2.77 -28.80 -20.41
N VAL A 429 2.57 -27.49 -20.35
CA VAL A 429 3.54 -26.55 -19.76
C VAL A 429 3.70 -26.84 -18.27
N GLY A 430 2.60 -27.04 -17.55
CA GLY A 430 2.62 -27.39 -16.13
C GLY A 430 3.23 -28.77 -15.85
N GLN A 431 2.93 -29.79 -16.68
CA GLN A 431 3.40 -31.16 -16.45
C GLN A 431 4.91 -31.39 -16.64
N LYS A 432 5.61 -30.54 -17.42
CA LYS A 432 7.06 -30.70 -17.68
C LYS A 432 7.96 -30.57 -16.43
N ARG A 433 7.40 -30.29 -15.24
CA ARG A 433 8.12 -30.22 -13.96
C ARG A 433 7.49 -31.00 -12.80
N GLY A 434 6.39 -31.73 -13.00
CA GLY A 434 5.60 -32.32 -11.91
C GLY A 434 5.36 -33.83 -12.02
N ARG A 435 6.41 -34.63 -11.80
CA ARG A 435 6.26 -36.03 -11.33
C ARG A 435 6.71 -36.15 -9.87
N LEU A 436 6.46 -35.09 -9.10
CA LEU A 436 6.50 -35.12 -7.64
C LEU A 436 5.05 -35.20 -7.19
N LEU A 437 4.76 -36.23 -6.40
CA LEU A 437 3.46 -36.57 -5.86
C LEU A 437 2.79 -35.32 -5.28
N ILE A 438 1.49 -35.18 -5.52
CA ILE A 438 0.63 -34.30 -4.74
C ILE A 438 0.58 -34.94 -3.35
N ASP A 439 1.59 -34.68 -2.52
CA ASP A 439 1.41 -34.86 -1.09
C ASP A 439 0.45 -33.77 -0.65
N SER A 440 -0.76 -34.21 -0.33
CA SER A 440 -1.73 -33.46 0.43
C SER A 440 -1.21 -33.27 1.86
N GLU A 441 -0.08 -32.58 2.02
CA GLU A 441 0.25 -31.94 3.27
C GLU A 441 -0.62 -30.68 3.36
N ASP A 442 -1.88 -30.90 3.72
CA ASP A 442 -2.67 -29.91 4.42
C ASP A 442 -1.97 -29.68 5.77
N ASP A 443 -0.97 -28.81 5.77
CA ASP A 443 -0.36 -28.31 6.99
C ASP A 443 -1.45 -27.51 7.71
N GLY A 444 -2.22 -28.23 8.55
CA GLY A 444 -3.36 -27.76 9.33
C GLY A 444 -3.02 -26.69 10.36
N GLN A 445 -1.85 -26.05 10.24
CA GLN A 445 -1.58 -24.80 10.91
C GLN A 445 -2.38 -23.69 10.24
N PRO A 446 -3.21 -22.93 10.97
CA PRO A 446 -3.85 -21.75 10.42
C PRO A 446 -2.75 -20.76 9.99
N ARG A 447 -2.47 -20.71 8.69
CA ARG A 447 -1.60 -19.67 8.12
C ARG A 447 -2.18 -18.33 8.55
N LYS A 448 -1.39 -17.51 9.25
CA LYS A 448 -1.79 -16.14 9.60
C LYS A 448 -2.20 -15.45 8.32
N LYS A 449 -3.50 -15.15 8.18
CA LYS A 449 -4.04 -14.52 6.99
C LYS A 449 -3.42 -13.14 6.87
N THR A 450 -2.68 -12.89 5.79
CA THR A 450 -1.90 -11.66 5.58
C THR A 450 -2.81 -10.43 5.48
N ARG A 451 -4.06 -10.62 5.03
CA ARG A 451 -5.04 -9.54 4.77
C ARG A 451 -6.40 -9.74 5.45
N LEU A 452 -6.72 -10.93 5.95
CA LEU A 452 -8.03 -11.20 6.57
C LEU A 452 -7.96 -11.09 8.09
N GLY A 453 -8.66 -10.10 8.62
CA GLY A 453 -9.10 -10.02 10.01
C GLY A 453 -10.06 -8.84 10.16
N THR A 454 -10.77 -8.77 11.28
CA THR A 454 -11.77 -7.73 11.48
C THR A 454 -11.04 -6.41 11.72
N PRO A 455 -11.40 -5.32 11.00
CA PRO A 455 -10.77 -4.03 11.26
C PRO A 455 -11.02 -3.60 12.71
N ALA A 456 -9.96 -3.26 13.42
CA ALA A 456 -10.01 -2.85 14.81
C ALA A 456 -9.19 -1.57 15.00
N THR A 457 -9.72 -0.61 15.76
CA THR A 457 -8.93 0.53 16.25
C THR A 457 -8.17 0.10 17.50
N GLN A 458 -6.85 0.21 17.45
CA GLN A 458 -5.94 -0.27 18.49
C GLN A 458 -4.85 0.76 18.75
N TRP A 459 -4.31 0.72 19.97
CA TRP A 459 -3.04 1.34 20.31
C TRP A 459 -1.91 0.60 19.60
N ILE A 460 -1.04 1.34 18.93
CA ILE A 460 0.16 0.84 18.28
C ILE A 460 1.33 1.43 19.05
N SER A 461 2.02 0.60 19.82
CA SER A 461 3.14 1.01 20.67
C SER A 461 4.45 0.45 20.13
N VAL A 462 5.42 1.33 19.94
CA VAL A 462 6.76 1.00 19.49
C VAL A 462 7.70 1.09 20.68
N TYR A 463 8.32 -0.03 21.04
CA TYR A 463 9.31 -0.12 22.10
C TYR A 463 10.70 -0.20 21.50
N THR A 464 11.65 0.56 22.03
CA THR A 464 13.04 0.56 21.57
C THR A 464 13.98 0.34 22.74
N SER A 465 15.00 -0.48 22.53
CA SER A 465 16.04 -0.73 23.54
C SER A 465 16.85 0.54 23.79
N ARG A 466 17.04 0.87 25.08
CA ARG A 466 17.84 2.03 25.51
C ARG A 466 18.65 1.67 26.75
N MET A 467 19.66 2.49 27.05
CA MET A 467 20.30 2.46 28.36
C MET A 467 19.23 2.65 29.46
N PRO A 468 19.37 1.97 30.62
CA PRO A 468 18.40 2.07 31.71
C PRO A 468 18.11 3.54 32.05
N MET A 469 16.83 3.92 31.96
CA MET A 469 16.35 5.26 32.26
C MET A 469 15.00 5.24 32.94
N LYS A 470 14.66 6.33 33.64
CA LYS A 470 13.32 6.53 34.19
C LYS A 470 12.38 6.98 33.06
N GLN A 471 11.29 6.23 32.87
CA GLN A 471 10.18 6.59 31.98
C GLN A 471 8.88 6.57 32.80
N ARG A 472 7.98 7.50 32.51
CA ARG A 472 6.65 7.56 33.09
C ARG A 472 5.63 7.77 31.98
N TYR A 473 4.44 7.19 32.15
CA TYR A 473 3.32 7.44 31.27
C TYR A 473 2.08 7.86 32.07
N TYR A 474 1.22 8.64 31.44
CA TYR A 474 -0.14 8.91 31.85
C TYR A 474 -1.05 8.65 30.64
N TYR A 475 -2.23 8.07 30.85
CA TYR A 475 -3.19 7.78 29.78
C TYR A 475 -4.60 8.05 30.29
N ASN A 476 -5.57 8.15 29.38
CA ASN A 476 -6.93 8.59 29.68
C ASN A 476 -6.96 9.97 30.36
N VAL A 477 -6.02 10.86 29.97
CA VAL A 477 -5.89 12.19 30.57
C VAL A 477 -6.84 13.14 29.84
N ALA A 478 -7.76 13.76 30.59
CA ALA A 478 -8.59 14.84 30.09
C ALA A 478 -7.83 16.18 30.09
N ASP A 479 -8.26 17.13 29.25
CA ASP A 479 -7.65 18.45 29.05
C ASP A 479 -7.34 19.17 30.37
N ALA A 480 -8.31 19.24 31.29
CA ALA A 480 -8.18 19.91 32.58
C ALA A 480 -7.08 19.32 33.49
N ARG A 481 -6.66 18.08 33.26
CA ARG A 481 -5.65 17.39 34.08
C ARG A 481 -4.27 17.35 33.42
N LEU A 482 -4.17 17.76 32.15
CA LEU A 482 -2.94 17.69 31.37
C LEU A 482 -1.79 18.41 32.09
N HIS A 483 -2.01 19.65 32.50
CA HIS A 483 -1.00 20.48 33.16
C HIS A 483 -0.45 19.86 34.44
N GLN A 484 -1.33 19.34 35.31
CA GLN A 484 -0.93 18.69 36.57
C GLN A 484 0.01 17.51 36.34
N HIS A 485 -0.26 16.68 35.32
CA HIS A 485 0.55 15.51 35.00
C HIS A 485 1.92 15.88 34.43
N VAL A 486 1.98 16.91 33.57
CA VAL A 486 3.22 17.41 32.99
C VAL A 486 4.11 18.03 34.06
N GLU A 487 3.58 18.90 34.93
CA GLU A 487 4.37 19.52 36.00
C GLU A 487 4.91 18.50 37.00
N LYS A 488 4.10 17.49 37.36
CA LYS A 488 4.58 16.37 38.18
C LYS A 488 5.74 15.61 37.53
N GLY A 489 5.73 15.45 36.20
CA GLY A 489 6.83 14.83 35.48
C GLY A 489 8.09 15.69 35.44
N LYS A 490 7.94 17.00 35.20
CA LYS A 490 9.06 17.96 35.21
C LYS A 490 9.76 18.04 36.57
N ASN A 491 8.99 18.07 37.66
CA ASN A 491 9.52 18.05 39.03
C ASN A 491 10.35 16.79 39.32
N ASP A 492 10.06 15.70 38.61
CA ASP A 492 10.78 14.42 38.70
C ASP A 492 11.94 14.29 37.70
N GLY A 493 12.31 15.38 37.01
CA GLY A 493 13.37 15.42 36.00
C GLY A 493 13.02 14.72 34.69
N LEU A 494 11.74 14.59 34.36
CA LEU A 494 11.26 13.94 33.13
C LEU A 494 10.75 14.98 32.14
N ASN A 495 11.07 14.77 30.86
CA ASN A 495 10.57 15.57 29.75
C ASN A 495 9.61 14.75 28.88
N ILE A 496 8.60 15.38 28.30
CA ILE A 496 7.68 14.71 27.37
C ILE A 496 8.46 14.24 26.14
N SER A 497 8.42 12.94 25.87
CA SER A 497 9.09 12.30 24.74
C SER A 497 8.12 11.94 23.62
N CYS A 498 6.89 11.56 23.96
CA CYS A 498 5.86 11.18 23.01
C CYS A 498 4.46 11.49 23.58
N VAL A 499 3.54 11.92 22.72
CA VAL A 499 2.12 12.10 23.03
C VAL A 499 1.27 11.42 21.98
N ALA A 500 0.08 10.95 22.39
CA ALA A 500 -0.93 10.41 21.51
C ALA A 500 -2.34 10.73 22.05
N SER A 501 -3.36 10.54 21.22
CA SER A 501 -4.76 10.68 21.64
C SER A 501 -5.57 9.46 21.21
N ALA A 502 -6.54 9.07 22.03
CA ALA A 502 -7.59 8.13 21.67
C ALA A 502 -8.90 8.61 22.29
N LEU A 503 -9.97 8.67 21.49
CA LEU A 503 -11.31 9.11 21.95
C LEU A 503 -11.28 10.47 22.68
N ASN A 504 -10.50 11.43 22.15
CA ASN A 504 -10.27 12.76 22.75
C ASN A 504 -9.61 12.75 24.15
N LEU A 505 -9.00 11.64 24.55
CA LEU A 505 -8.19 11.55 25.77
C LEU A 505 -6.71 11.42 25.43
N TRP A 506 -5.85 12.04 26.22
CA TRP A 506 -4.42 12.09 25.97
C TRP A 506 -3.69 10.94 26.64
N ALA A 507 -2.67 10.44 25.93
CA ALA A 507 -1.59 9.65 26.47
C ALA A 507 -0.29 10.45 26.38
N ILE A 508 0.43 10.54 27.49
CA ILE A 508 1.68 11.30 27.63
C ILE A 508 2.75 10.34 28.11
N VAL A 509 3.86 10.28 27.40
CA VAL A 509 5.07 9.54 27.80
C VAL A 509 6.17 10.55 28.08
N MET A 510 6.85 10.39 29.22
CA MET A 510 7.90 11.28 29.69
C MET A 510 9.14 10.48 30.09
N ASP A 511 10.30 10.92 29.63
CA ASP A 511 11.57 10.20 29.77
C ASP A 511 12.64 11.10 30.41
N ALA A 512 13.54 10.50 31.19
CA ALA A 512 14.76 11.18 31.66
C ALA A 512 15.84 11.27 30.55
N GLY A 513 15.79 10.39 29.55
CA GLY A 513 16.83 10.25 28.53
C GLY A 513 16.62 11.06 27.25
N THR A 514 15.81 12.12 27.25
CA THR A 514 15.53 12.90 26.03
C THR A 514 16.67 13.81 25.60
N GLY A 515 17.48 14.28 26.57
CA GLY A 515 18.50 15.31 26.33
C GLY A 515 17.93 16.72 26.14
N PHE A 516 16.63 16.93 26.32
CA PHE A 516 16.02 18.26 26.20
C PHE A 516 16.36 19.15 27.39
N THR A 517 16.67 20.43 27.11
CA THR A 517 17.06 21.41 28.14
C THR A 517 15.89 22.29 28.60
N SER A 518 14.85 22.41 27.78
CA SER A 518 13.64 23.16 28.11
C SER A 518 12.49 22.70 27.22
N GLN A 519 11.26 22.72 27.72
CA GLN A 519 10.05 22.34 26.98
C GLN A 519 8.90 23.31 27.22
N VAL A 520 8.19 23.61 26.15
CA VAL A 520 6.90 24.31 26.13
C VAL A 520 5.87 23.44 25.43
N TYR A 521 4.61 23.58 25.78
CA TYR A 521 3.53 22.86 25.11
C TYR A 521 2.28 23.73 25.05
N GLU A 522 1.43 23.45 24.06
CA GLU A 522 0.13 24.09 23.90
C GLU A 522 -0.91 23.02 23.57
N LEU A 523 -2.02 23.06 24.31
CA LEU A 523 -3.25 22.38 23.96
C LEU A 523 -4.15 23.40 23.26
N SER A 524 -4.40 23.20 21.97
CA SER A 524 -5.19 24.11 21.14
C SER A 524 -6.41 23.39 20.56
N PRO A 525 -7.58 24.06 20.45
CA PRO A 525 -8.71 23.54 19.69
C PRO A 525 -8.43 23.50 18.17
N VAL A 526 -7.37 24.17 17.71
CA VAL A 526 -6.98 24.24 16.30
C VAL A 526 -5.85 23.24 16.03
N PHE A 527 -6.05 22.38 15.03
CA PHE A 527 -5.04 21.41 14.62
C PHE A 527 -3.78 22.11 14.09
N LEU A 528 -2.68 21.98 14.84
CA LEU A 528 -1.38 22.66 14.60
C LEU A 528 -1.52 24.19 14.51
N HIS A 529 -1.78 24.81 15.66
CA HIS A 529 -1.92 26.25 15.83
C HIS A 529 -0.70 27.03 15.31
N LYS A 530 -0.89 27.68 14.16
CA LYS A 530 0.18 28.26 13.36
C LYS A 530 0.94 29.38 14.08
N GLU A 531 0.22 30.34 14.67
CA GLU A 531 0.81 31.52 15.30
C GLU A 531 1.70 31.16 16.49
N TRP A 532 1.19 30.30 17.38
CA TRP A 532 1.95 29.82 18.53
C TRP A 532 3.22 29.05 18.11
N ILE A 533 3.12 28.16 17.11
CA ILE A 533 4.29 27.41 16.61
C ILE A 533 5.35 28.36 16.07
N MET A 534 4.98 29.40 15.32
CA MET A 534 5.93 30.39 14.81
C MET A 534 6.61 31.17 15.93
N GLU A 535 5.84 31.64 16.90
CA GLU A 535 6.37 32.34 18.07
C GLU A 535 7.40 31.48 18.83
N GLN A 536 7.12 30.19 18.99
CA GLN A 536 8.05 29.27 19.65
C GLN A 536 9.29 28.95 18.79
N TRP A 537 9.16 28.88 17.46
CA TRP A 537 10.31 28.76 16.56
C TRP A 537 11.24 29.97 16.63
N GLU A 538 10.71 31.20 16.77
CA GLU A 538 11.52 32.41 16.98
C GLU A 538 12.31 32.35 18.30
N LYS A 539 11.73 31.72 19.31
CA LYS A 539 12.39 31.44 20.61
C LYS A 539 13.32 30.22 20.59
N ASN A 540 13.57 29.64 19.42
CA ASN A 540 14.40 28.45 19.17
C ASN A 540 13.91 27.16 19.87
N TYR A 541 12.60 27.03 20.11
CA TYR A 541 12.00 25.73 20.40
C TYR A 541 11.68 25.02 19.08
N TYR A 542 11.79 23.70 19.04
CA TYR A 542 11.43 22.90 17.88
C TYR A 542 10.38 21.86 18.26
N ILE A 543 9.43 21.55 17.38
CA ILE A 543 8.43 20.53 17.63
C ILE A 543 9.12 19.17 17.79
N THR A 544 8.92 18.55 18.95
CA THR A 544 9.51 17.25 19.30
C THR A 544 8.47 16.15 19.48
N SER A 545 7.23 16.51 19.81
CA SER A 545 6.11 15.58 19.86
C SER A 545 4.81 16.32 19.58
N LEU A 546 3.86 15.67 18.94
CA LEU A 546 2.53 16.22 18.71
C LEU A 546 1.49 15.09 18.65
N ALA A 547 0.29 15.40 19.12
CA ALA A 547 -0.87 14.52 19.02
C ALA A 547 -2.10 15.34 18.64
N GLY A 548 -2.93 14.82 17.76
CA GLY A 548 -4.24 15.38 17.45
C GLY A 548 -5.34 14.46 17.96
N ALA A 549 -6.43 15.06 18.40
CA ALA A 549 -7.63 14.36 18.83
C ALA A 549 -8.67 14.32 17.70
N THR A 550 -9.67 13.44 17.85
CA THR A 550 -10.76 13.28 16.86
C THR A 550 -11.64 14.52 16.73
N ASN A 551 -11.75 15.35 17.78
CA ASN A 551 -12.48 16.62 17.76
C ASN A 551 -11.71 17.77 17.08
N GLY A 552 -10.50 17.51 16.56
CA GLY A 552 -9.67 18.53 15.90
C GLY A 552 -8.70 19.28 16.82
N SER A 553 -8.80 19.11 18.13
CA SER A 553 -7.82 19.66 19.07
C SER A 553 -6.45 19.00 18.91
N ALA A 554 -5.40 19.71 19.29
CA ALA A 554 -4.02 19.26 19.19
C ALA A 554 -3.22 19.63 20.42
N LEU A 555 -2.40 18.69 20.87
CA LEU A 555 -1.34 18.92 21.84
C LEU A 555 0.00 18.98 21.08
N VAL A 556 0.64 20.14 21.08
CA VAL A 556 1.95 20.35 20.45
C VAL A 556 2.99 20.58 21.55
N VAL A 557 4.08 19.82 21.51
CA VAL A 557 5.21 19.95 22.44
C VAL A 557 6.45 20.37 21.67
N MET A 558 7.07 21.46 22.10
CA MET A 558 8.29 22.00 21.50
C MET A 558 9.41 22.09 22.54
N SER A 559 10.63 21.70 22.14
CA SER A 559 11.76 21.56 23.05
C SER A 559 13.02 22.27 22.55
N LYS A 560 13.89 22.66 23.49
CA LYS A 560 15.29 23.05 23.27
C LYS A 560 16.24 21.89 23.58
N GLY A 561 17.47 21.98 23.08
CA GLY A 561 18.47 20.91 23.22
C GLY A 561 18.33 19.79 22.18
N THR A 562 17.56 20.04 21.11
CA THR A 562 17.51 19.15 19.95
C THR A 562 18.73 19.39 19.05
N THR A 563 19.00 18.46 18.12
CA THR A 563 19.99 18.67 17.05
C THR A 563 19.42 19.43 15.86
N TYR A 564 18.15 19.84 15.91
CA TYR A 564 17.45 20.40 14.77
C TYR A 564 17.85 21.84 14.52
N THR A 565 18.10 22.19 13.25
CA THR A 565 18.46 23.56 12.86
C THR A 565 17.30 24.27 12.15
N GLN A 566 16.58 23.55 11.30
CA GLN A 566 15.41 24.03 10.57
C GLN A 566 14.29 23.01 10.64
N GLN A 567 13.04 23.49 10.68
CA GLN A 567 11.85 22.65 10.72
C GLN A 567 10.79 23.20 9.76
N SER A 568 9.98 22.30 9.21
CA SER A 568 8.82 22.61 8.39
C SER A 568 7.73 21.60 8.71
N TYR A 569 6.48 22.02 8.71
CA TYR A 569 5.35 21.10 8.88
C TYR A 569 4.32 21.27 7.76
N LYS A 570 3.48 20.24 7.59
CA LYS A 570 2.36 20.26 6.65
C LYS A 570 1.14 19.59 7.27
N VAL A 571 -0.01 20.26 7.14
CA VAL A 571 -1.33 19.68 7.35
C VAL A 571 -1.92 19.30 5.99
N SER A 572 -2.56 18.14 5.89
CA SER A 572 -3.10 17.62 4.63
C SER A 572 -4.23 16.63 4.87
N ASP A 573 -5.29 16.64 4.06
CA ASP A 573 -6.39 15.66 4.15
C ASP A 573 -5.99 14.27 3.61
N VAL A 574 -4.93 14.21 2.80
CA VAL A 574 -4.33 12.98 2.27
C VAL A 574 -2.88 12.89 2.73
N PHE A 575 -2.37 11.67 2.96
CA PHE A 575 -0.98 11.46 3.34
C PHE A 575 -0.02 12.15 2.34
N PRO A 576 0.76 13.16 2.75
CA PRO A 576 1.40 14.09 1.82
C PRO A 576 2.76 13.57 1.29
N PHE A 577 2.81 12.35 0.76
CA PHE A 577 4.07 11.70 0.36
C PHE A 577 4.87 12.50 -0.70
N LYS A 578 4.22 13.10 -1.70
CA LYS A 578 4.89 13.96 -2.69
C LYS A 578 5.66 15.12 -2.03
N TRP A 579 5.09 15.72 -0.98
CA TRP A 579 5.75 16.79 -0.22
C TRP A 579 6.89 16.25 0.63
N ILE A 580 6.69 15.09 1.29
CA ILE A 580 7.75 14.41 2.06
C ILE A 580 8.95 14.09 1.15
N ASN A 581 8.71 13.49 -0.02
CA ASN A 581 9.74 13.13 -0.98
C ASN A 581 10.50 14.36 -1.51
N LYS A 582 9.79 15.47 -1.78
CA LYS A 582 10.44 16.75 -2.11
C LYS A 582 11.32 17.24 -0.96
N LYS A 583 10.84 17.16 0.29
CA LYS A 583 11.57 17.60 1.48
C LYS A 583 12.79 16.73 1.82
N TRP A 584 12.71 15.42 1.58
CA TRP A 584 13.88 14.53 1.66
C TRP A 584 15.01 14.98 0.74
N LYS A 585 14.70 15.36 -0.51
CA LYS A 585 15.69 15.92 -1.46
C LYS A 585 16.27 17.26 -1.01
N GLU A 586 15.52 18.02 -0.20
CA GLU A 586 15.97 19.27 0.43
C GLU A 586 16.73 19.03 1.76
N GLY A 587 17.00 17.78 2.15
CA GLY A 587 17.72 17.41 3.37
C GLY A 587 16.90 17.46 4.67
N PHE A 588 15.58 17.61 4.58
CA PHE A 588 14.69 17.50 5.74
C PHE A 588 14.28 16.04 5.94
N LEU A 589 14.19 15.58 7.18
CA LEU A 589 13.77 14.22 7.55
C LEU A 589 12.53 14.30 8.45
N VAL A 590 11.57 13.38 8.32
CA VAL A 590 10.39 13.33 9.19
C VAL A 590 10.83 13.02 10.61
N THR A 591 10.49 13.90 11.55
CA THR A 591 10.84 13.76 12.96
C THR A 591 9.65 13.52 13.86
N SER A 592 8.45 13.90 13.42
CA SER A 592 7.20 13.58 14.12
C SER A 592 6.02 13.62 13.16
N MET A 593 4.98 12.84 13.45
CA MET A 593 3.73 12.83 12.71
C MET A 593 2.56 12.59 13.65
N THR A 594 1.40 13.09 13.28
CA THR A 594 0.13 12.83 13.95
C THR A 594 -1.02 12.87 12.95
N THR A 595 -2.20 12.51 13.42
CA THR A 595 -3.47 12.78 12.77
C THR A 595 -4.41 13.56 13.70
N ALA A 596 -5.44 14.18 13.14
CA ALA A 596 -6.63 14.68 13.85
C ALA A 596 -7.86 14.42 12.96
N GLY A 597 -8.64 13.40 13.32
CA GLY A 597 -9.65 12.84 12.42
C GLY A 597 -9.00 12.26 11.16
N SER A 598 -9.41 12.73 9.98
CA SER A 598 -8.83 12.33 8.69
C SER A 598 -7.58 13.13 8.28
N ARG A 599 -7.28 14.24 8.97
CA ARG A 599 -6.16 15.13 8.62
C ARG A 599 -4.84 14.61 9.14
N TRP A 600 -3.82 14.68 8.30
CA TRP A 600 -2.43 14.36 8.61
C TRP A 600 -1.66 15.61 9.00
N GLY A 601 -0.83 15.52 10.04
CA GLY A 601 0.16 16.53 10.42
C GLY A 601 1.55 15.92 10.37
N ILE A 602 2.40 16.38 9.46
CA ILE A 602 3.77 15.88 9.28
C ILE A 602 4.76 16.98 9.62
N VAL A 603 5.73 16.68 10.49
CA VAL A 603 6.82 17.58 10.85
C VAL A 603 8.14 17.01 10.36
N MET A 604 8.91 17.82 9.64
CA MET A 604 10.22 17.45 9.12
C MET A 604 11.29 18.44 9.57
N SER A 605 12.45 17.94 9.94
CA SER A 605 13.55 18.73 10.49
C SER A 605 14.88 18.43 9.78
N ARG A 606 15.74 19.43 9.66
CA ARG A 606 17.15 19.27 9.25
C ARG A 606 18.01 18.89 10.45
N ASP A 607 19.14 18.24 10.17
CA ASP A 607 20.12 17.82 11.18
C ASP A 607 19.56 16.86 12.25
N ALA A 608 18.50 16.13 11.89
CA ALA A 608 18.09 14.95 12.63
C ALA A 608 19.22 13.88 12.59
N THR A 609 19.21 13.00 13.58
CA THR A 609 20.23 11.95 13.78
C THR A 609 20.10 10.77 12.80
N TYR A 610 19.12 10.83 11.89
CA TYR A 610 18.84 9.81 10.88
C TYR A 610 19.61 10.06 9.58
N SER A 611 19.91 8.99 8.84
CA SER A 611 20.59 9.04 7.53
C SER A 611 19.61 8.87 6.38
N ASN A 612 18.87 7.76 6.35
CA ASN A 612 17.89 7.44 5.31
C ASN A 612 16.52 7.19 5.91
N GLN A 613 15.47 7.51 5.17
CA GLN A 613 14.08 7.29 5.58
C GLN A 613 13.26 6.63 4.48
N VAL A 614 12.31 5.79 4.90
CA VAL A 614 11.30 5.14 4.07
C VAL A 614 9.94 5.24 4.75
N VAL A 615 8.88 4.98 4.00
CA VAL A 615 7.51 4.97 4.50
C VAL A 615 6.87 3.60 4.31
N GLU A 616 6.07 3.18 5.29
CA GLU A 616 5.08 2.12 5.13
C GLU A 616 3.69 2.74 5.34
N LEU A 617 2.85 2.74 4.31
CA LEU A 617 1.47 3.24 4.33
C LEU A 617 0.52 2.10 3.95
N ASP A 618 -0.46 1.80 4.79
CA ASP A 618 -1.44 0.75 4.54
C ASP A 618 -2.79 1.11 5.19
N PHE A 619 -3.87 0.47 4.75
CA PHE A 619 -5.18 0.54 5.40
C PHE A 619 -5.21 -0.24 6.73
N LEU A 620 -4.23 -1.11 6.92
CA LEU A 620 -4.03 -2.00 8.05
C LEU A 620 -2.61 -1.80 8.62
N TYR A 621 -2.23 -2.59 9.61
CA TYR A 621 -0.84 -2.57 10.11
C TYR A 621 0.09 -3.32 9.11
N PRO A 622 1.10 -2.65 8.50
CA PRO A 622 1.92 -3.22 7.43
C PRO A 622 3.04 -4.12 7.98
N SER A 623 2.67 -5.26 8.57
CA SER A 623 3.64 -6.17 9.22
C SER A 623 4.75 -6.62 8.27
N GLU A 624 4.40 -7.07 7.06
CA GLU A 624 5.37 -7.56 6.07
C GLU A 624 6.42 -6.49 5.72
N GLY A 625 5.96 -5.26 5.41
CA GLY A 625 6.84 -4.15 5.07
C GLY A 625 7.77 -3.81 6.23
N ILE A 626 7.23 -3.65 7.44
CA ILE A 626 8.01 -3.33 8.65
C ILE A 626 9.10 -4.37 8.90
N HIS A 627 8.80 -5.66 8.82
CA HIS A 627 9.78 -6.73 9.05
C HIS A 627 10.91 -6.70 8.01
N ARG A 628 10.59 -6.56 6.72
CA ARG A 628 11.61 -6.45 5.66
C ARG A 628 12.50 -5.22 5.84
N ARG A 629 11.94 -4.10 6.29
CA ARG A 629 12.73 -2.89 6.59
C ARG A 629 13.63 -3.11 7.82
N TRP A 630 13.16 -3.81 8.84
CA TRP A 630 13.97 -4.15 10.02
C TRP A 630 15.18 -5.04 9.69
N GLU A 631 15.01 -6.02 8.81
CA GLU A 631 16.08 -6.86 8.28
C GLU A 631 17.16 -6.03 7.55
N ASN A 632 16.75 -4.92 6.93
CA ASN A 632 17.63 -3.97 6.26
C ASN A 632 18.12 -2.81 7.17
N GLY A 633 18.03 -2.97 8.49
CA GLY A 633 18.58 -2.03 9.47
C GLY A 633 17.75 -0.76 9.72
N TYR A 634 16.56 -0.63 9.13
CA TYR A 634 15.65 0.46 9.44
C TYR A 634 14.92 0.22 10.76
N ARG A 635 14.48 1.28 11.43
CA ARG A 635 13.65 1.22 12.64
C ARG A 635 12.54 2.26 12.57
N ILE A 636 11.36 1.96 13.11
CA ILE A 636 10.24 2.90 13.17
C ILE A 636 10.64 4.07 14.06
N THR A 637 10.52 5.28 13.51
CA THR A 637 10.87 6.53 14.20
C THR A 637 9.68 7.48 14.34
N ALA A 638 8.65 7.29 13.54
CA ALA A 638 7.41 8.05 13.67
C ALA A 638 6.24 7.20 13.15
N ALA A 639 5.09 7.26 13.81
CA ALA A 639 3.90 6.55 13.42
C ALA A 639 2.67 7.43 13.66
N ALA A 640 1.71 7.37 12.76
CA ALA A 640 0.42 8.04 12.90
C ALA A 640 -0.64 7.27 12.10
N ALA A 641 -1.89 7.35 12.52
CA ALA A 641 -2.96 6.61 11.87
C ALA A 641 -4.26 7.41 11.87
N THR A 642 -4.99 7.34 10.76
CA THR A 642 -6.38 7.77 10.66
C THR A 642 -7.30 6.56 10.89
N GLU A 643 -8.60 6.77 10.74
CA GLU A 643 -9.58 5.68 10.69
C GLU A 643 -9.47 4.82 9.43
N ASP A 644 -8.75 5.28 8.40
CA ASP A 644 -8.63 4.58 7.13
C ASP A 644 -7.22 4.01 6.90
N GLN A 645 -6.16 4.71 7.33
CA GLN A 645 -4.78 4.31 7.03
C GLN A 645 -3.84 4.49 8.23
N ALA A 646 -2.85 3.62 8.34
CA ALA A 646 -1.71 3.76 9.23
C ALA A 646 -0.44 4.05 8.42
N ALA A 647 0.35 5.02 8.86
CA ALA A 647 1.62 5.38 8.27
C ALA A 647 2.76 5.24 9.29
N PHE A 648 3.87 4.66 8.83
CA PHE A 648 5.09 4.49 9.60
C PHE A 648 6.25 5.06 8.82
N ILE A 649 7.03 5.93 9.45
CA ILE A 649 8.35 6.32 8.95
C ILE A 649 9.38 5.44 9.62
N LEU A 650 10.20 4.80 8.81
CA LEU A 650 11.33 4.03 9.28
C LEU A 650 12.63 4.70 8.84
N SER A 651 13.59 4.77 9.75
CA SER A 651 14.85 5.47 9.56
C SER A 651 16.05 4.56 9.86
N THR A 652 17.16 4.82 9.18
CA THR A 652 18.50 4.34 9.59
C THR A 652 19.24 5.42 10.37
N SER A 653 20.12 5.02 11.28
CA SER A 653 20.91 5.95 12.12
C SER A 653 22.20 6.38 11.41
N LYS A 654 22.59 7.66 11.54
CA LYS A 654 23.89 8.18 11.06
C LYS A 654 25.08 7.57 11.80
N LYS A 655 24.92 7.24 13.08
CA LYS A 655 25.93 6.55 13.86
C LYS A 655 25.71 5.05 13.66
N ARG A 656 26.76 4.29 13.32
CA ARG A 656 26.79 2.82 13.45
C ARG A 656 26.51 2.48 14.91
N SER A 657 25.24 2.34 15.28
CA SER A 657 24.84 1.89 16.61
C SER A 657 24.85 0.37 16.62
N GLN A 658 25.16 -0.19 17.78
CA GLN A 658 24.82 -1.57 18.14
C GLN A 658 23.40 -1.91 17.70
N ASP A 659 23.12 -3.18 17.42
CA ASP A 659 21.78 -3.67 17.05
C ASP A 659 20.72 -3.15 18.03
N VAL A 660 19.99 -2.12 17.61
CA VAL A 660 18.91 -1.55 18.42
C VAL A 660 17.71 -2.49 18.27
N THR A 661 17.40 -3.23 19.33
CA THR A 661 16.17 -4.03 19.39
C THR A 661 14.96 -3.10 19.41
N GLN A 662 14.00 -3.37 18.53
CA GLN A 662 12.73 -2.68 18.49
C GLN A 662 11.59 -3.71 18.43
N GLU A 663 10.52 -3.45 19.16
CA GLU A 663 9.33 -4.28 19.18
C GLU A 663 8.08 -3.42 18.98
N THR A 664 7.06 -4.01 18.37
CA THR A 664 5.77 -3.35 18.14
C THR A 664 4.68 -4.16 18.78
N LEU A 665 3.79 -3.50 19.52
CA LEU A 665 2.65 -4.13 20.17
C LEU A 665 1.37 -3.42 19.74
N ARG A 666 0.34 -4.21 19.43
CA ARG A 666 -1.01 -3.73 19.12
C ARG A 666 -1.99 -4.19 20.19
N THR A 667 -2.71 -3.27 20.82
CA THR A 667 -3.65 -3.58 21.91
C THR A 667 -4.92 -2.73 21.81
N SER A 668 -6.08 -3.30 22.15
CA SER A 668 -7.34 -2.56 22.20
C SER A 668 -7.34 -1.47 23.29
N ALA A 669 -6.77 -1.78 24.45
CA ALA A 669 -6.56 -0.81 25.54
C ALA A 669 -5.12 -0.29 25.55
N PHE A 670 -4.88 0.81 26.27
CA PHE A 670 -3.52 1.31 26.51
C PHE A 670 -2.67 0.22 27.20
N PRO A 671 -1.44 -0.08 26.73
CA PRO A 671 -0.70 -1.29 27.11
C PRO A 671 0.00 -1.21 28.49
N SER A 672 -0.69 -0.75 29.53
CA SER A 672 -0.11 -0.45 30.86
C SER A 672 0.59 -1.64 31.52
N THR A 673 0.08 -2.85 31.37
CA THR A 673 0.69 -4.09 31.89
C THR A 673 1.97 -4.43 31.16
N HIS A 674 1.95 -4.36 29.83
CA HIS A 674 3.10 -4.65 28.98
C HIS A 674 4.23 -3.66 29.17
N VAL A 675 3.93 -2.37 29.38
CA VAL A 675 4.97 -1.34 29.61
C VAL A 675 5.90 -1.73 30.76
N LYS A 676 5.35 -2.22 31.88
CA LYS A 676 6.15 -2.65 33.02
C LYS A 676 7.02 -3.87 32.70
N GLU A 677 6.49 -4.83 31.95
CA GLU A 677 7.24 -5.98 31.46
C GLU A 677 8.40 -5.53 30.54
N LYS A 678 8.13 -4.60 29.61
CA LYS A 678 9.14 -4.07 28.68
C LYS A 678 10.25 -3.30 29.40
N TRP A 679 9.93 -2.51 30.42
CA TRP A 679 10.95 -1.83 31.24
C TRP A 679 11.92 -2.81 31.89
N SER A 680 11.46 -3.99 32.34
CA SER A 680 12.36 -5.01 32.89
C SER A 680 13.39 -5.56 31.88
N LYS A 681 13.12 -5.37 30.59
CA LYS A 681 13.98 -5.77 29.45
C LYS A 681 14.72 -4.56 28.84
N ASN A 682 14.73 -3.39 29.50
CA ASN A 682 15.26 -2.13 28.99
C ASN A 682 14.63 -1.67 27.66
N LEU A 683 13.38 -2.06 27.42
CA LEU A 683 12.58 -1.64 26.28
C LEU A 683 11.62 -0.53 26.73
N TYR A 684 11.74 0.64 26.09
CA TYR A 684 10.98 1.84 26.45
C TYR A 684 10.10 2.29 25.30
N ILE A 685 8.93 2.87 25.60
CA ILE A 685 8.07 3.43 24.55
C ILE A 685 8.85 4.55 23.85
N ALA A 686 9.02 4.42 22.54
CA ALA A 686 9.68 5.41 21.68
C ALA A 686 8.68 6.15 20.79
N SER A 687 7.59 5.49 20.41
CA SER A 687 6.49 6.09 19.67
C SER A 687 5.20 5.34 20.02
N ILE A 688 4.08 6.06 20.08
CA ILE A 688 2.77 5.49 20.28
C ILE A 688 1.75 6.27 19.45
N CYS A 689 0.81 5.56 18.84
CA CYS A 689 -0.34 6.17 18.18
C CYS A 689 -1.58 5.27 18.36
N TYR A 690 -2.75 5.80 18.03
CA TYR A 690 -4.01 5.06 18.07
C TYR A 690 -4.67 5.15 16.69
N GLY A 691 -5.08 4.02 16.14
CA GLY A 691 -5.76 4.01 14.85
C GLY A 691 -6.05 2.61 14.33
N ARG A 692 -6.45 2.52 13.07
CA ARG A 692 -6.95 1.27 12.50
C ARG A 692 -5.84 0.25 12.24
N THR A 693 -6.14 -0.99 12.60
CA THR A 693 -5.29 -2.17 12.52
C THR A 693 -6.16 -3.40 12.21
N VAL A 694 -5.57 -4.60 12.26
CA VAL A 694 -6.28 -5.88 12.15
C VAL A 694 -6.26 -6.57 13.52
N SER A 695 -7.42 -7.04 13.99
CA SER A 695 -7.55 -7.87 15.19
C SER A 695 -6.87 -9.22 15.05
#